data_AF-A0A0T6Z0P5-F1
#
_entry.id   AF-A0A0T6Z0P5-F1
#
_cell.length_a   1.000
_cell.length_b   1.000
_cell.length_c   1.000
_cell.angle_alpha   90.00
_cell.angle_beta   90.00
_cell.angle_gamma   90.00
#
_symmetry.space_group_name_H-M   'P 1'
#
loop_
_entity.id
_entity.type
_entity.pdbx_description
1 polymer ?
#
loop_
_entity_poly.entity_id
_entity_poly.type
_entity_poly.pdbx_seq_one_letter_code
_entity_poly.pdbx_strand_id
1 'polypeptide(L)'
;MIMANPKNLSARSIFAGFASLCAVAIIPTPSTAQDLKEQVLKNAESLRTKLPGLTIQLDDVTGLPNSVQGLSPKAPSDQPAGVPTGSLSQSALDAMRDNARRAVVDFFGSTGAGSQLFPTAITGEQFVVEGVAPDPDFPASSVVNVQQAVEGIPVFGAKSRVLVTPTAEVTSITGNFASITPPTQMQPSISREVAVTTAEAERKRILATTAEELKSQLAAEEGEAPAVKADLAIFDPAVLHLAPGEAKLTWKVDIGSFSFFVDAATSEVVYFFRDHRSALRRQVFDLGDGKVFPGSLSYDEVTNQQGAASPDVEAQAAYANSEIVYKYLEAEFGRLSFDALGGPLVSHVRYGGFANAQWCPRPGNTCPAPNVMVYGTGYTRSLDIAAHEIIHGVIASEADLIYVNESGALNESFADFFGTLASRSGGDDDWLIGEDLPGHSASNPVRSLEQPTVGGFLKSANFSLANKGQPDHYSDRVTTFDRICSSTTDFFNGCVHINSGIVNRALFLASQGGSQSGVTVAGIGTGKVGRIVYRALTTKLIPTSTFLDAAKASYDACNELVFAQVVTAPDCEQVRLAYAAVGLHTTEEIAAVPQGVTPTALGPLQFTAEQSTTGGIVYGGRCRGCHGATLMGGLGPPLTGPLFRNKWYEGSVGALYDFVKTRMPKVSPGSLTPTEYLHLVAFIVKENGGTPGTEPLPENSQALNEMGFKQPATDTEQTTQVK
;
A
#
# COMPACT_ATOMS: atom_id res chain seq x y z
N MET A 1 -32.22 -9.10 -53.45
CA MET A 1 -33.44 -8.30 -53.20
C MET A 1 -34.13 -8.93 -52.01
N ILE A 2 -34.17 -8.20 -50.88
CA ILE A 2 -35.04 -8.35 -49.70
C ILE A 2 -34.94 -9.65 -48.89
N MET A 3 -34.62 -9.44 -47.61
CA MET A 3 -34.45 -10.37 -46.51
C MET A 3 -35.78 -10.97 -46.02
N ALA A 4 -35.73 -12.22 -45.53
CA ALA A 4 -36.33 -12.65 -44.25
C ALA A 4 -35.80 -14.05 -43.84
N ASN A 5 -35.26 -14.13 -42.60
CA ASN A 5 -35.01 -15.24 -41.64
C ASN A 5 -35.09 -16.73 -42.10
N PRO A 6 -34.30 -17.69 -41.54
CA PRO A 6 -34.24 -17.95 -40.09
C PRO A 6 -32.92 -18.56 -39.53
N LYS A 7 -32.60 -18.38 -38.24
CA LYS A 7 -31.75 -19.37 -37.52
C LYS A 7 -32.17 -19.55 -36.05
N ASN A 8 -32.88 -20.65 -35.83
CA ASN A 8 -32.75 -21.47 -34.63
C ASN A 8 -31.55 -22.42 -34.82
N LEU A 9 -30.78 -22.67 -33.77
CA LEU A 9 -30.23 -23.99 -33.45
C LEU A 9 -29.79 -23.98 -31.98
N SER A 10 -30.55 -24.71 -31.17
CA SER A 10 -30.28 -25.00 -29.77
C SER A 10 -29.12 -25.98 -29.62
N ALA A 11 -28.15 -25.68 -28.77
CA ALA A 11 -27.13 -26.63 -28.33
C ALA A 11 -27.46 -27.12 -26.91
N ARG A 12 -27.92 -28.37 -26.81
CA ARG A 12 -27.82 -29.19 -25.59
C ARG A 12 -26.49 -29.93 -25.64
N SER A 13 -25.92 -30.12 -24.45
CA SER A 13 -24.84 -31.06 -24.08
C SER A 13 -23.42 -30.47 -24.13
N ILE A 14 -22.92 -30.08 -22.95
CA ILE A 14 -21.72 -30.61 -22.26
C ILE A 14 -21.57 -29.77 -20.97
N PHE A 15 -22.17 -30.24 -19.88
CA PHE A 15 -21.89 -29.79 -18.52
C PHE A 15 -21.98 -31.03 -17.63
N ALA A 16 -20.86 -31.73 -17.53
CA ALA A 16 -20.64 -32.79 -16.56
C ALA A 16 -19.13 -32.85 -16.30
N GLY A 17 -18.71 -32.51 -15.08
CA GLY A 17 -17.33 -32.72 -14.66
C GLY A 17 -16.68 -31.63 -13.82
N PHE A 18 -17.38 -30.96 -12.91
CA PHE A 18 -16.74 -30.25 -11.78
C PHE A 18 -17.63 -30.36 -10.54
N ALA A 19 -17.61 -31.54 -9.92
CA ALA A 19 -18.17 -31.78 -8.59
C ALA A 19 -17.49 -33.01 -7.99
N SER A 20 -16.28 -32.84 -7.44
CA SER A 20 -15.77 -33.58 -6.28
C SER A 20 -14.31 -33.24 -6.06
N LEU A 21 -14.05 -32.44 -5.03
CA LEU A 21 -12.92 -32.51 -4.09
C LEU A 21 -12.90 -31.21 -3.26
N CYS A 22 -14.01 -30.92 -2.57
CA CYS A 22 -13.92 -30.24 -1.28
C CYS A 22 -13.57 -31.34 -0.27
N ALA A 23 -12.29 -31.73 -0.25
CA ALA A 23 -11.74 -32.24 0.99
C ALA A 23 -11.71 -31.04 1.93
N VAL A 24 -12.43 -31.17 3.05
CA VAL A 24 -12.36 -30.23 4.17
C VAL A 24 -10.89 -30.09 4.53
N ALA A 25 -10.28 -28.98 4.11
CA ALA A 25 -9.04 -28.51 4.70
C ALA A 25 -9.39 -28.21 6.15
N ILE A 26 -8.96 -29.10 7.04
CA ILE A 26 -9.04 -28.88 8.47
C ILE A 26 -8.20 -27.62 8.73
N ILE A 27 -8.89 -26.55 9.11
CA ILE A 27 -8.27 -25.36 9.69
C ILE A 27 -7.30 -25.87 10.77
N PRO A 28 -5.99 -25.54 10.77
CA PRO A 28 -5.24 -25.63 12.01
C PRO A 28 -5.98 -24.70 12.98
N THR A 29 -6.59 -25.29 13.99
CA THR A 29 -7.60 -24.64 14.82
C THR A 29 -7.08 -23.28 15.29
N PRO A 30 -7.93 -22.23 15.33
CA PRO A 30 -7.61 -20.93 15.96
C PRO A 30 -7.01 -21.04 17.36
N SER A 31 -7.14 -22.21 18.00
CA SER A 31 -6.54 -22.54 19.28
C SER A 31 -5.01 -22.50 19.26
N THR A 32 -4.27 -23.01 18.26
CA THR A 32 -2.81 -23.24 18.45
C THR A 32 -1.97 -21.96 18.49
N ALA A 33 -2.18 -21.00 17.58
CA ALA A 33 -1.45 -19.72 17.61
C ALA A 33 -1.87 -18.86 18.81
N GLN A 34 -3.15 -18.91 19.19
CA GLN A 34 -3.68 -18.21 20.36
C GLN A 34 -3.16 -18.84 21.68
N ASP A 35 -3.13 -20.16 21.78
CA ASP A 35 -2.57 -20.91 22.91
C ASP A 35 -1.08 -20.60 23.07
N LEU A 36 -0.35 -20.53 21.95
CA LEU A 36 1.08 -20.17 21.94
C LEU A 36 1.29 -18.71 22.37
N LYS A 37 0.45 -17.79 21.87
CA LYS A 37 0.44 -16.39 22.29
C LYS A 37 0.24 -16.27 23.80
N GLU A 38 -0.75 -16.97 24.36
CA GLU A 38 -1.02 -17.00 25.80
C GLU A 38 0.14 -17.59 26.60
N GLN A 39 0.74 -18.70 26.10
CA GLN A 39 1.91 -19.33 26.72
C GLN A 39 3.12 -18.38 26.76
N VAL A 40 3.42 -17.72 25.63
CA VAL A 40 4.54 -16.77 25.52
C VAL A 40 4.32 -15.58 26.46
N LEU A 41 3.11 -15.02 26.51
CA LEU A 41 2.79 -13.90 27.41
C LEU A 41 2.96 -14.30 28.88
N LYS A 42 2.53 -15.51 29.26
CA LYS A 42 2.71 -16.03 30.62
C LYS A 42 4.19 -16.26 30.96
N ASN A 43 4.96 -16.82 30.04
CA ASN A 43 6.40 -17.01 30.20
C ASN A 43 7.13 -15.68 30.32
N ALA A 44 6.74 -14.68 29.53
CA ALA A 44 7.28 -13.33 29.58
C ALA A 44 7.02 -12.65 30.93
N GLU A 45 5.84 -12.83 31.51
CA GLU A 45 5.51 -12.30 32.83
C GLU A 45 6.43 -12.87 33.93
N SER A 46 6.71 -14.17 33.88
CA SER A 46 7.70 -14.81 34.75
C SER A 46 9.10 -14.22 34.57
N LEU A 47 9.53 -14.01 33.31
CA LEU A 47 10.84 -13.45 32.99
C LEU A 47 11.01 -11.99 33.44
N ARG A 48 9.94 -11.19 33.45
CA ARG A 48 9.98 -9.79 33.91
C ARG A 48 10.46 -9.61 35.35
N THR A 49 10.35 -10.64 36.18
CA THR A 49 10.92 -10.64 37.54
C THR A 49 12.45 -10.51 37.56
N LYS A 50 13.12 -11.01 36.51
CA LYS A 50 14.58 -10.94 36.33
C LYS A 50 15.00 -9.91 35.28
N LEU A 51 14.10 -9.57 34.37
CA LEU A 51 14.29 -8.67 33.25
C LEU A 51 13.20 -7.58 33.26
N PRO A 52 13.29 -6.59 34.16
CA PRO A 52 12.22 -5.60 34.34
C PRO A 52 12.00 -4.72 33.10
N GLY A 53 12.98 -4.63 32.20
CA GLY A 53 12.88 -3.91 30.92
C GLY A 53 12.32 -4.74 29.76
N LEU A 54 11.90 -6.00 29.99
CA LEU A 54 11.47 -6.90 28.92
C LEU A 54 10.18 -6.44 28.24
N THR A 55 10.29 -6.07 26.96
CA THR A 55 9.18 -5.77 26.06
C THR A 55 9.13 -6.79 24.94
N ILE A 56 7.91 -7.16 24.54
CA ILE A 56 7.66 -8.20 23.53
C ILE A 56 6.55 -7.72 22.61
N GLN A 57 6.78 -7.86 21.31
CA GLN A 57 5.77 -7.78 20.27
C GLN A 57 5.59 -9.17 19.68
N LEU A 58 4.34 -9.60 19.52
CA LEU A 58 3.98 -10.91 19.00
C LEU A 58 3.52 -10.77 17.55
N ASP A 59 3.82 -11.76 16.73
CA ASP A 59 3.22 -11.93 15.42
C ASP A 59 1.83 -12.57 15.60
N ASP A 60 0.79 -11.95 15.06
CA ASP A 60 -0.59 -12.44 15.25
C ASP A 60 -0.90 -13.69 14.42
N VAL A 61 -0.08 -14.01 13.41
CA VAL A 61 -0.25 -15.18 12.56
C VAL A 61 0.46 -16.39 13.17
N THR A 62 1.68 -16.22 13.68
CA THR A 62 2.44 -17.32 14.28
C THR A 62 2.18 -17.46 15.78
N GLY A 63 1.88 -16.38 16.50
CA GLY A 63 1.75 -16.36 17.96
C GLY A 63 3.09 -16.32 18.70
N LEU A 64 4.21 -16.31 17.97
CA LEU A 64 5.56 -16.16 18.53
C LEU A 64 6.02 -14.69 18.53
N PRO A 65 7.02 -14.33 19.34
CA PRO A 65 7.61 -13.00 19.29
C PRO A 65 8.22 -12.69 17.92
N ASN A 66 7.90 -11.52 17.36
CA ASN A 66 8.63 -10.96 16.22
C ASN A 66 9.62 -9.86 16.63
N SER A 67 9.47 -9.33 17.85
CA SER A 67 10.40 -8.39 18.46
C SER A 67 10.44 -8.59 19.96
N VAL A 68 11.65 -8.72 20.52
CA VAL A 68 11.91 -8.82 21.95
C VAL A 68 13.02 -7.84 22.30
N GLN A 69 12.80 -6.96 23.28
CA GLN A 69 13.82 -6.04 23.78
C GLN A 69 13.96 -6.14 25.29
N GLY A 70 15.03 -5.58 25.85
CA GLY A 70 15.26 -5.56 27.29
C GLY A 70 15.66 -6.92 27.86
N LEU A 71 16.35 -7.75 27.06
CA LEU A 71 16.85 -9.06 27.48
C LEU A 71 18.11 -8.99 28.36
N SER A 72 18.75 -7.83 28.47
CA SER A 72 19.84 -7.61 29.42
C SER A 72 19.29 -7.12 30.77
N PRO A 73 19.75 -7.68 31.91
CA PRO A 73 19.36 -7.24 33.25
C PRO A 73 19.99 -5.90 33.66
N LYS A 74 20.93 -5.37 32.87
CA LYS A 74 21.59 -4.08 33.10
C LYS A 74 20.84 -2.96 32.40
N ALA A 75 20.75 -1.80 33.06
CA ALA A 75 20.20 -0.61 32.41
C ALA A 75 21.06 -0.25 31.17
N PRO A 76 20.48 0.34 30.11
CA PRO A 76 21.25 0.79 28.94
C PRO A 76 22.43 1.71 29.30
N SER A 77 22.32 2.45 30.41
CA SER A 77 23.37 3.31 30.96
C SER A 77 24.56 2.57 31.60
N ASP A 78 24.39 1.30 31.96
CA ASP A 78 25.41 0.46 32.61
C ASP A 78 26.14 -0.46 31.60
N GLN A 79 25.78 -0.37 30.32
CA GLN A 79 26.52 -1.00 29.24
C GLN A 79 27.85 -0.25 29.06
N PRO A 80 29.00 -0.95 28.99
CA PRO A 80 30.29 -0.29 28.93
C PRO A 80 30.35 0.68 27.75
N ALA A 81 30.70 1.94 28.03
CA ALA A 81 30.99 2.94 27.01
C ALA A 81 31.97 2.35 25.98
N GLY A 82 31.66 2.53 24.70
CA GLY A 82 32.29 1.85 23.58
C GLY A 82 33.81 1.67 23.74
N VAL A 83 34.25 0.43 23.52
CA VAL A 83 35.66 0.12 23.32
C VAL A 83 36.17 1.02 22.18
N PRO A 84 37.37 1.63 22.29
CA PRO A 84 37.84 2.61 21.32
C PRO A 84 37.79 2.10 19.87
N THR A 85 37.50 3.02 18.96
CA THR A 85 37.39 2.90 17.48
C THR A 85 38.68 2.48 16.76
N GLY A 86 39.54 1.68 17.39
CA GLY A 86 40.66 1.02 16.75
C GLY A 86 40.21 -0.32 16.18
N SER A 87 40.59 -0.61 14.94
CA SER A 87 40.32 -1.90 14.29
C SER A 87 40.69 -3.05 15.22
N LEU A 88 39.68 -3.80 15.69
CA LEU A 88 39.91 -5.03 16.43
C LEU A 88 40.86 -5.92 15.61
N SER A 89 41.82 -6.56 16.28
CA SER A 89 42.65 -7.56 15.59
C SER A 89 41.75 -8.70 15.09
N GLN A 90 42.17 -9.39 14.04
CA GLN A 90 41.42 -10.56 13.53
C GLN A 90 41.14 -11.58 14.63
N SER A 91 42.11 -11.83 15.52
CA SER A 91 41.94 -12.72 16.68
C SER A 91 40.89 -12.23 17.68
N ALA A 92 40.75 -10.92 17.88
CA ALA A 92 39.72 -10.35 18.75
C ALA A 92 38.33 -10.42 18.10
N LEU A 93 38.24 -10.22 16.78
CA LEU A 93 37.01 -10.41 16.01
C LEU A 93 36.55 -11.87 16.04
N ASP A 94 37.46 -12.82 15.89
CA ASP A 94 37.13 -14.24 15.92
C ASP A 94 36.66 -14.67 17.33
N ALA A 95 37.35 -14.21 18.38
CA ALA A 95 36.92 -14.45 19.76
C ALA A 95 35.55 -13.83 20.08
N MET A 96 35.29 -12.61 19.59
CA MET A 96 33.99 -11.94 19.71
C MET A 96 32.89 -12.76 19.02
N ARG A 97 33.12 -13.21 17.78
CA ARG A 97 32.17 -14.03 17.02
C ARG A 97 31.86 -15.35 17.72
N ASP A 98 32.87 -16.00 18.28
CA ASP A 98 32.72 -17.25 19.03
C ASP A 98 31.92 -17.05 20.33
N ASN A 99 32.18 -15.95 21.05
CA ASN A 99 31.41 -15.58 22.24
C ASN A 99 29.95 -15.30 21.90
N ALA A 100 29.69 -14.52 20.84
CA ALA A 100 28.34 -14.20 20.41
C ALA A 100 27.58 -15.45 19.94
N ARG A 101 28.25 -16.36 19.22
CA ARG A 101 27.66 -17.65 18.84
C ARG A 101 27.26 -18.47 20.06
N ARG A 102 28.14 -18.58 21.07
CA ARG A 102 27.83 -19.29 22.33
C ARG A 102 26.65 -18.64 23.07
N ALA A 103 26.65 -17.31 23.19
CA ALA A 103 25.57 -16.58 23.86
C ALA A 103 24.20 -16.85 23.23
N VAL A 104 24.12 -16.88 21.90
CA VAL A 104 22.87 -17.18 21.19
C VAL A 104 22.46 -18.65 21.35
N VAL A 105 23.41 -19.59 21.28
CA VAL A 105 23.14 -21.01 21.54
C VAL A 105 22.63 -21.22 22.96
N ASP A 106 23.25 -20.59 23.96
CA ASP A 106 22.83 -20.67 25.36
C ASP A 106 21.46 -20.00 25.57
N PHE A 107 21.19 -18.89 24.87
CA PHE A 107 19.92 -18.19 24.92
C PHE A 107 18.76 -19.04 24.43
N PHE A 108 18.89 -19.72 23.29
CA PHE A 108 17.88 -20.65 22.76
C PHE A 108 17.94 -22.04 23.40
N GLY A 109 18.99 -22.34 24.16
CA GLY A 109 19.14 -23.59 24.90
C GLY A 109 18.06 -23.79 25.97
N SER A 110 17.89 -25.03 26.43
CA SER A 110 16.77 -25.44 27.31
C SER A 110 16.63 -24.64 28.62
N THR A 111 17.68 -23.96 29.07
CA THR A 111 17.70 -23.16 30.30
C THR A 111 17.72 -21.64 30.06
N GLY A 112 17.83 -21.20 28.81
CA GLY A 112 17.89 -19.80 28.42
C GLY A 112 16.52 -19.11 28.46
N ALA A 113 16.52 -17.77 28.35
CA ALA A 113 15.28 -17.01 28.21
C ALA A 113 14.61 -17.27 26.84
N GLY A 114 15.38 -17.61 25.81
CA GLY A 114 14.87 -17.92 24.48
C GLY A 114 13.97 -19.13 24.45
N SER A 115 14.28 -20.21 25.18
CA SER A 115 13.41 -21.40 25.24
C SER A 115 12.03 -21.13 25.86
N GLN A 116 11.92 -20.08 26.69
CA GLN A 116 10.66 -19.63 27.28
C GLN A 116 9.88 -18.70 26.35
N LEU A 117 10.58 -17.82 25.63
CA LEU A 117 9.97 -16.85 24.72
C LEU A 117 9.63 -17.43 23.34
N PHE A 118 10.36 -18.46 22.93
CA PHE A 118 10.16 -19.23 21.71
C PHE A 118 9.95 -20.70 22.08
N PRO A 119 8.86 -21.03 22.80
CA PRO A 119 8.60 -22.39 23.22
C PRO A 119 8.32 -23.27 22.00
N THR A 120 8.86 -24.48 22.02
CA THR A 120 8.72 -25.42 20.91
C THR A 120 7.98 -26.68 21.31
N ALA A 121 7.04 -27.09 20.45
CA ALA A 121 6.41 -28.41 20.48
C ALA A 121 7.03 -29.37 19.45
N ILE A 122 8.06 -28.92 18.73
CA ILE A 122 8.61 -29.59 17.57
C ILE A 122 9.79 -30.47 17.99
N THR A 123 9.66 -31.79 17.79
CA THR A 123 10.78 -32.70 18.02
C THR A 123 11.85 -32.46 16.97
N GLY A 124 13.10 -32.27 17.41
CA GLY A 124 14.25 -32.05 16.52
C GLY A 124 14.41 -30.61 16.01
N GLU A 125 13.64 -29.65 16.52
CA GLU A 125 13.85 -28.23 16.21
C GLU A 125 15.17 -27.69 16.78
N GLN A 126 15.80 -26.81 16.01
CA GLN A 126 17.06 -26.15 16.31
C GLN A 126 17.02 -24.69 15.84
N PHE A 127 17.62 -23.81 16.63
CA PHE A 127 17.93 -22.43 16.23
C PHE A 127 19.40 -22.36 15.84
N VAL A 128 19.67 -22.39 14.54
CA VAL A 128 21.02 -22.50 13.97
C VAL A 128 21.60 -21.12 13.71
N VAL A 129 22.78 -20.83 14.24
CA VAL A 129 23.50 -19.58 13.95
C VAL A 129 24.16 -19.65 12.57
N GLU A 130 23.60 -18.92 11.59
CA GLU A 130 24.09 -18.86 10.22
C GLU A 130 25.28 -17.89 10.06
N GLY A 131 25.30 -16.79 10.82
CA GLY A 131 26.32 -15.77 10.67
C GLY A 131 26.42 -14.83 11.87
N VAL A 132 27.62 -14.28 12.08
CA VAL A 132 27.90 -13.29 13.12
C VAL A 132 28.67 -12.14 12.49
N ALA A 133 28.10 -10.95 12.53
CA ALA A 133 28.71 -9.71 12.05
C ALA A 133 28.91 -8.74 13.22
N PRO A 134 29.96 -7.90 13.20
CA PRO A 134 30.04 -6.75 14.08
C PRO A 134 28.82 -5.84 13.88
N ASP A 135 28.35 -5.23 14.95
CA ASP A 135 27.36 -4.16 14.84
C ASP A 135 28.03 -2.92 14.20
N PRO A 136 27.42 -2.30 13.17
CA PRO A 136 28.04 -1.20 12.42
C PRO A 136 28.24 0.05 13.27
N ASP A 137 27.37 0.29 14.25
CA ASP A 137 27.40 1.46 15.12
C ASP A 137 28.13 1.17 16.44
N PHE A 138 28.15 -0.11 16.85
CA PHE A 138 28.83 -0.59 18.05
C PHE A 138 29.77 -1.77 17.73
N PRO A 139 30.96 -1.56 17.13
CA PRO A 139 31.80 -2.64 16.59
C PRO A 139 32.30 -3.71 17.57
N ALA A 140 32.18 -3.48 18.88
CA ALA A 140 32.47 -4.47 19.92
C ALA A 140 31.28 -5.40 20.24
N SER A 141 30.09 -5.04 19.79
CA SER A 141 28.85 -5.82 19.82
C SER A 141 28.69 -6.60 18.52
N SER A 142 27.77 -7.56 18.51
CA SER A 142 27.52 -8.43 17.38
C SER A 142 26.04 -8.49 16.99
N VAL A 143 25.78 -8.52 15.69
CA VAL A 143 24.50 -8.92 15.10
C VAL A 143 24.63 -10.38 14.66
N VAL A 144 23.81 -11.24 15.23
CA VAL A 144 23.81 -12.68 14.96
C VAL A 144 22.57 -13.06 14.16
N ASN A 145 22.75 -13.70 13.00
CA ASN A 145 21.66 -14.26 12.21
C ASN A 145 21.36 -15.70 12.65
N VAL A 146 20.10 -15.98 12.93
CA VAL A 146 19.62 -17.28 13.41
C VAL A 146 18.54 -17.80 12.47
N GLN A 147 18.65 -19.05 12.05
CA GLN A 147 17.71 -19.77 11.21
C GLN A 147 17.03 -20.88 12.02
N GLN A 148 15.71 -20.94 12.00
CA GLN A 148 14.98 -22.09 12.54
C GLN A 148 15.14 -23.29 11.59
N ALA A 149 15.44 -24.46 12.15
CA ALA A 149 15.55 -25.70 11.41
C ALA A 149 14.90 -26.83 12.19
N VAL A 150 14.42 -27.87 11.49
CA VAL A 150 13.87 -29.09 12.11
C VAL A 150 14.60 -30.28 11.51
N GLU A 151 15.21 -31.11 12.36
CA GLU A 151 16.08 -32.22 11.96
C GLU A 151 17.21 -31.78 10.98
N GLY A 152 17.68 -30.54 11.13
CA GLY A 152 18.70 -29.94 10.26
C GLY A 152 18.18 -29.37 8.94
N ILE A 153 16.88 -29.46 8.65
CA ILE A 153 16.26 -28.87 7.46
C ILE A 153 15.76 -27.45 7.79
N PRO A 154 16.18 -26.42 7.03
CA PRO A 154 15.79 -25.04 7.32
C PRO A 154 14.29 -24.81 7.06
N VAL A 155 13.66 -24.05 7.95
CA VAL A 155 12.30 -23.52 7.74
C VAL A 155 12.41 -22.24 6.92
N PHE A 156 11.84 -22.23 5.71
CA PHE A 156 11.97 -21.12 4.79
C PHE A 156 11.40 -19.81 5.38
N GLY A 157 12.18 -18.73 5.31
CA GLY A 157 11.79 -17.41 5.82
C GLY A 157 11.87 -17.25 7.34
N ALA A 158 11.96 -18.33 8.11
CA ALA A 158 11.95 -18.30 9.56
C ALA A 158 13.35 -17.96 10.15
N LYS A 159 13.69 -16.67 10.11
CA LYS A 159 14.97 -16.13 10.56
C LYS A 159 14.81 -15.04 11.60
N SER A 160 15.83 -14.85 12.43
CA SER A 160 15.95 -13.70 13.32
C SER A 160 17.35 -13.09 13.32
N ARG A 161 17.40 -11.84 13.76
CA ARG A 161 18.60 -11.09 14.11
C ARG A 161 18.62 -10.90 15.62
N VAL A 162 19.75 -11.21 16.23
CA VAL A 162 19.97 -11.14 17.67
C VAL A 162 21.12 -10.18 17.95
N LEU A 163 20.90 -9.19 18.81
CA LEU A 163 21.95 -8.28 19.25
C LEU A 163 22.65 -8.82 20.50
N VAL A 164 23.97 -8.93 20.44
CA VAL A 164 24.80 -9.46 21.52
C VAL A 164 25.87 -8.44 21.91
N THR A 165 26.00 -8.18 23.21
CA THR A 165 26.98 -7.24 23.75
C THR A 165 28.41 -7.83 23.76
N PRO A 166 29.45 -7.01 23.98
CA PRO A 166 30.83 -7.50 24.11
C PRO A 166 31.01 -8.50 25.26
N THR A 167 30.14 -8.45 26.28
CA THR A 167 30.15 -9.36 27.43
C THR A 167 29.28 -10.60 27.20
N ALA A 168 28.93 -10.90 25.94
CA ALA A 168 28.16 -12.08 25.55
C ALA A 168 26.72 -12.11 26.13
N GLU A 169 26.09 -10.94 26.31
CA GLU A 169 24.68 -10.84 26.72
C GLU A 169 23.78 -10.58 25.51
N VAL A 170 22.69 -11.33 25.38
CA VAL A 170 21.64 -11.05 24.38
C VAL A 170 20.79 -9.87 24.87
N THR A 171 20.60 -8.86 24.03
CA THR A 171 19.87 -7.62 24.38
C THR A 171 18.53 -7.49 23.70
N SER A 172 18.45 -7.90 22.43
CA SER A 172 17.22 -7.89 21.66
C SER A 172 17.24 -8.96 20.57
N ILE A 173 16.04 -9.30 20.11
CA ILE A 173 15.79 -10.21 19.00
C ILE A 173 14.71 -9.59 18.11
N THR A 174 14.93 -9.62 16.81
CA THR A 174 13.91 -9.24 15.82
C THR A 174 13.90 -10.27 14.70
N GLY A 175 12.74 -10.80 14.35
CA GLY A 175 12.64 -11.87 13.35
C GLY A 175 11.26 -12.45 13.25
N ASN A 176 11.14 -13.56 12.53
CA ASN A 176 9.92 -14.35 12.54
C ASN A 176 10.30 -15.84 12.59
N PHE A 177 9.57 -16.62 13.38
CA PHE A 177 9.73 -18.06 13.48
C PHE A 177 8.37 -18.73 13.26
N ALA A 178 8.40 -19.90 12.65
CA ALA A 178 7.23 -20.74 12.42
C ALA A 178 6.76 -21.37 13.75
N SER A 179 5.45 -21.44 13.95
CA SER A 179 4.82 -21.83 15.23
C SER A 179 4.19 -23.22 15.26
N ILE A 180 4.52 -24.04 14.27
CA ILE A 180 3.70 -25.17 13.83
C ILE A 180 4.19 -26.55 14.28
N THR A 181 3.28 -27.52 14.29
CA THR A 181 3.59 -28.95 14.28
C THR A 181 4.42 -29.29 13.02
N PRO A 182 5.55 -30.02 13.14
CA PRO A 182 6.39 -30.36 11.99
C PRO A 182 5.60 -31.18 10.95
N PRO A 183 6.03 -31.16 9.68
CA PRO A 183 5.46 -32.02 8.65
C PRO A 183 5.38 -33.46 9.15
N THR A 184 4.26 -34.14 8.86
CA THR A 184 4.07 -35.55 9.24
C THR A 184 5.13 -36.49 8.65
N GLN A 185 5.85 -36.04 7.63
CA GLN A 185 6.93 -36.77 6.98
C GLN A 185 8.15 -35.86 6.74
N MET A 186 9.27 -36.20 7.40
CA MET A 186 10.56 -35.50 7.32
C MET A 186 11.56 -36.15 6.34
N GLN A 187 11.13 -37.17 5.60
CA GLN A 187 11.93 -37.83 4.56
C GLN A 187 11.24 -37.66 3.19
N PRO A 188 11.93 -37.16 2.16
CA PRO A 188 11.30 -36.95 0.85
C PRO A 188 10.90 -38.29 0.22
N SER A 189 9.66 -38.38 -0.29
CA SER A 189 9.21 -39.55 -1.08
C SER A 189 9.58 -39.42 -2.55
N ILE A 190 9.81 -38.20 -3.04
CA ILE A 190 10.24 -37.90 -4.41
C ILE A 190 11.72 -37.52 -4.43
N SER A 191 12.42 -37.85 -5.52
CA SER A 191 13.81 -37.44 -5.70
C SER A 191 13.93 -35.95 -6.05
N ARG A 192 15.13 -35.40 -5.86
CA ARG A 192 15.50 -34.04 -6.27
C ARG A 192 15.22 -33.81 -7.76
N GLU A 193 15.50 -34.80 -8.60
CA GLU A 193 15.33 -34.74 -10.05
C GLU A 193 13.85 -34.67 -10.45
N VAL A 194 12.97 -35.37 -9.72
CA VAL A 194 11.52 -35.29 -9.92
C VAL A 194 11.04 -33.88 -9.57
N ALA A 195 11.48 -33.33 -8.43
CA ALA A 195 11.10 -31.98 -8.03
C ALA A 195 11.57 -30.91 -9.04
N VAL A 196 12.80 -31.01 -9.55
CA VAL A 196 13.32 -30.12 -10.60
C VAL A 196 12.48 -30.23 -11.87
N THR A 197 12.12 -31.44 -12.28
CA THR A 197 11.28 -31.66 -13.47
C THR A 197 9.88 -31.05 -13.30
N THR A 198 9.27 -31.21 -12.13
CA THR A 198 7.99 -30.56 -11.79
C THR A 198 8.10 -29.05 -11.84
N ALA A 199 9.12 -28.47 -11.20
CA ALA A 199 9.34 -27.04 -11.16
C ALA A 199 9.58 -26.46 -12.57
N GLU A 200 10.33 -27.15 -13.43
CA GLU A 200 10.50 -26.76 -14.83
C GLU A 200 9.19 -26.82 -15.64
N ALA A 201 8.37 -27.84 -15.41
CA ALA A 201 7.07 -27.96 -16.06
C ALA A 201 6.14 -26.81 -15.64
N GLU A 202 6.13 -26.48 -14.36
CA GLU A 202 5.33 -25.36 -13.84
C GLU A 202 5.85 -24.01 -14.33
N ARG A 203 7.17 -23.80 -14.36
CA ARG A 203 7.78 -22.63 -14.99
C ARG A 203 7.33 -22.47 -16.44
N LYS A 204 7.39 -23.54 -17.25
CA LYS A 204 6.93 -23.53 -18.65
C LYS A 204 5.44 -23.21 -18.74
N ARG A 205 4.62 -23.74 -17.84
CA ARG A 205 3.17 -23.44 -17.77
C ARG A 205 2.93 -21.96 -17.49
N ILE A 206 3.58 -21.40 -16.47
CA ILE A 206 3.50 -19.97 -16.11
C ILE A 206 3.88 -19.10 -17.31
N LEU A 207 5.03 -19.37 -17.94
CA LEU A 207 5.50 -18.64 -19.11
C LEU A 207 4.53 -18.74 -20.29
N ALA A 208 3.93 -19.91 -20.53
CA ALA A 208 2.96 -20.10 -21.62
C ALA A 208 1.66 -19.31 -21.40
N THR A 209 1.22 -19.17 -20.15
CA THR A 209 -0.01 -18.44 -19.76
C THR A 209 0.20 -16.94 -19.55
N THR A 210 1.44 -16.48 -19.60
CA THR A 210 1.81 -15.06 -19.42
C THR A 210 1.37 -14.23 -20.65
N ALA A 211 1.04 -12.94 -20.49
CA ALA A 211 0.71 -12.07 -21.62
C ALA A 211 1.91 -11.98 -22.60
N GLU A 212 1.66 -11.90 -23.91
CA GLU A 212 2.71 -11.90 -24.95
C GLU A 212 3.77 -10.82 -24.74
N GLU A 213 3.37 -9.65 -24.24
CA GLU A 213 4.28 -8.52 -23.91
C GLU A 213 5.27 -8.85 -22.78
N LEU A 214 4.89 -9.74 -21.86
CA LEU A 214 5.72 -10.16 -20.73
C LEU A 214 6.54 -11.44 -21.07
N LYS A 215 6.12 -12.23 -22.08
CA LYS A 215 6.87 -13.42 -22.55
C LYS A 215 8.24 -13.08 -23.11
N SER A 216 8.34 -12.03 -23.93
CA SER A 216 9.61 -11.58 -24.51
C SER A 216 10.58 -11.08 -23.44
N GLN A 217 10.06 -10.42 -22.40
CA GLN A 217 10.83 -9.94 -21.26
C GLN A 217 11.37 -11.08 -20.41
N LEU A 218 10.52 -12.05 -20.04
CA LEU A 218 10.93 -13.22 -19.26
C LEU A 218 11.91 -14.12 -20.03
N ALA A 219 11.76 -14.24 -21.36
CA ALA A 219 12.68 -15.01 -22.18
C ALA A 219 14.08 -14.39 -22.26
N ALA A 220 14.18 -13.05 -22.27
CA ALA A 220 15.46 -12.34 -22.31
C ALA A 220 16.22 -12.43 -20.97
N GLU A 221 15.50 -12.37 -19.84
CA GLU A 221 16.09 -12.34 -18.50
C GLU A 221 16.54 -13.72 -17.99
N GLU A 222 15.85 -14.78 -18.39
CA GLU A 222 16.10 -16.13 -17.88
C GLU A 222 17.16 -16.90 -18.67
N GLY A 223 17.41 -16.51 -19.92
CA GLY A 223 18.26 -17.24 -20.86
C GLY A 223 17.70 -18.62 -21.26
N GLU A 224 18.41 -19.31 -22.18
CA GLU A 224 17.96 -20.62 -22.70
C GLU A 224 18.13 -21.78 -21.70
N ALA A 225 19.03 -21.64 -20.72
CA ALA A 225 19.35 -22.67 -19.72
C ALA A 225 19.66 -22.04 -18.34
N PRO A 226 18.63 -21.64 -17.58
CA PRO A 226 18.83 -21.02 -16.27
C PRO A 226 19.52 -21.97 -15.28
N ALA A 227 20.32 -21.41 -14.37
CA ALA A 227 20.92 -22.19 -13.29
C ALA A 227 19.84 -22.81 -12.40
N VAL A 228 20.03 -24.07 -12.01
CA VAL A 228 19.10 -24.82 -11.16
C VAL A 228 19.76 -25.19 -9.84
N LYS A 229 19.14 -24.79 -8.74
CA LYS A 229 19.49 -25.21 -7.38
C LYS A 229 18.27 -25.84 -6.72
N ALA A 230 18.45 -26.91 -5.96
CA ALA A 230 17.35 -27.59 -5.31
C ALA A 230 17.85 -28.18 -3.99
N ASP A 231 17.30 -27.67 -2.88
CA ASP A 231 17.58 -28.08 -1.51
C ASP A 231 16.26 -28.37 -0.78
N LEU A 232 16.33 -29.21 0.26
CA LEU A 232 15.17 -29.42 1.13
C LEU A 232 14.94 -28.18 1.99
N ALA A 233 13.66 -27.81 2.13
CA ALA A 233 13.20 -26.75 3.01
C ALA A 233 11.83 -27.12 3.58
N ILE A 234 11.55 -26.69 4.80
CA ILE A 234 10.19 -26.72 5.34
C ILE A 234 9.52 -25.42 4.93
N PHE A 235 8.42 -25.53 4.18
CA PHE A 235 7.63 -24.38 3.77
C PHE A 235 6.43 -24.27 4.70
N ASP A 236 6.37 -23.17 5.45
CA ASP A 236 5.21 -22.78 6.25
C ASP A 236 4.59 -21.50 5.64
N PRO A 237 3.35 -21.55 5.13
CA PRO A 237 2.70 -20.37 4.56
C PRO A 237 2.51 -19.23 5.59
N ALA A 238 2.41 -19.55 6.88
CA ALA A 238 2.22 -18.55 7.95
C ALA A 238 3.40 -17.57 8.07
N VAL A 239 4.63 -18.04 7.84
CA VAL A 239 5.85 -17.22 7.90
C VAL A 239 5.85 -16.11 6.85
N LEU A 240 5.16 -16.33 5.73
CA LEU A 240 4.98 -15.36 4.64
C LEU A 240 3.62 -14.64 4.68
N HIS A 241 2.88 -14.77 5.79
CA HIS A 241 1.53 -14.23 5.95
C HIS A 241 0.54 -14.64 4.83
N LEU A 242 0.73 -15.84 4.27
CA LEU A 242 -0.19 -16.41 3.29
C LEU A 242 -1.41 -17.05 4.00
N ALA A 243 -2.40 -17.46 3.21
CA ALA A 243 -3.56 -18.17 3.74
C ALA A 243 -3.13 -19.39 4.59
N PRO A 244 -3.82 -19.70 5.70
CA PRO A 244 -3.43 -20.77 6.60
C PRO A 244 -3.35 -22.13 5.89
N GLY A 245 -2.27 -22.86 6.13
CA GLY A 245 -2.03 -24.20 5.60
C GLY A 245 -1.02 -24.97 6.46
N GLU A 246 -1.02 -26.29 6.34
CA GLU A 246 -0.02 -27.13 7.00
C GLU A 246 1.36 -26.88 6.38
N ALA A 247 2.41 -26.80 7.20
CA ALA A 247 3.73 -26.81 6.62
C ALA A 247 4.10 -28.18 6.08
N LYS A 248 4.94 -28.12 5.05
CA LYS A 248 5.32 -29.27 4.28
C LYS A 248 6.83 -29.32 4.17
N LEU A 249 7.37 -30.53 4.19
CA LEU A 249 8.69 -30.76 3.64
C LEU A 249 8.60 -30.56 2.13
N THR A 250 9.46 -29.71 1.61
CA THR A 250 9.48 -29.35 0.19
C THR A 250 10.90 -29.40 -0.35
N TRP A 251 11.02 -29.62 -1.66
CA TRP A 251 12.19 -29.20 -2.41
C TRP A 251 11.98 -27.74 -2.81
N LYS A 252 12.82 -26.83 -2.28
CA LYS A 252 12.93 -25.47 -2.80
C LYS A 252 13.81 -25.51 -4.04
N VAL A 253 13.18 -25.43 -5.20
CA VAL A 253 13.84 -25.46 -6.51
C VAL A 253 13.93 -24.04 -7.06
N ASP A 254 15.14 -23.51 -7.13
CA ASP A 254 15.45 -22.25 -7.78
C ASP A 254 15.82 -22.52 -9.25
N ILE A 255 15.09 -21.90 -10.18
CA ILE A 255 15.30 -21.97 -11.63
C ILE A 255 15.32 -20.53 -12.16
N GLY A 256 16.51 -20.01 -12.46
CA GLY A 256 16.65 -18.64 -12.93
C GLY A 256 16.20 -17.67 -11.83
N SER A 257 15.21 -16.83 -12.13
CA SER A 257 14.60 -15.92 -11.16
C SER A 257 13.40 -16.51 -10.43
N PHE A 258 13.02 -17.76 -10.67
CA PHE A 258 11.91 -18.40 -9.97
C PHE A 258 12.39 -19.30 -8.83
N SER A 259 11.66 -19.27 -7.72
CA SER A 259 11.77 -20.23 -6.63
C SER A 259 10.46 -20.97 -6.49
N PHE A 260 10.51 -22.29 -6.61
CA PHE A 260 9.36 -23.20 -6.46
C PHE A 260 9.50 -24.02 -5.19
N PHE A 261 8.41 -24.22 -4.46
CA PHE A 261 8.32 -25.17 -3.37
C PHE A 261 7.52 -26.37 -3.85
N VAL A 262 8.21 -27.48 -4.10
CA VAL A 262 7.60 -28.73 -4.54
C VAL A 262 7.44 -29.64 -3.34
N ASP A 263 6.21 -30.04 -3.03
CA ASP A 263 5.88 -31.00 -1.97
C ASP A 263 6.73 -32.27 -2.14
N ALA A 264 7.53 -32.56 -1.13
CA ALA A 264 8.48 -33.67 -1.18
C ALA A 264 7.82 -35.05 -1.11
N ALA A 265 6.51 -35.12 -0.84
CA ALA A 265 5.72 -36.35 -0.87
C ALA A 265 4.94 -36.51 -2.18
N THR A 266 4.31 -35.44 -2.68
CA THR A 266 3.32 -35.55 -3.78
C THR A 266 3.81 -35.05 -5.14
N SER A 267 4.95 -34.34 -5.19
CA SER A 267 5.42 -33.58 -6.36
C SER A 267 4.51 -32.43 -6.81
N GLU A 268 3.59 -31.98 -5.96
CA GLU A 268 2.77 -30.79 -6.20
C GLU A 268 3.58 -29.51 -5.94
N VAL A 269 3.43 -28.49 -6.79
CA VAL A 269 3.97 -27.15 -6.49
C VAL A 269 3.03 -26.46 -5.51
N VAL A 270 3.43 -26.37 -4.24
CA VAL A 270 2.59 -25.82 -3.16
C VAL A 270 2.69 -24.30 -3.05
N TYR A 271 3.80 -23.74 -3.52
CA TYR A 271 4.02 -22.30 -3.63
C TYR A 271 5.12 -22.02 -4.64
N PHE A 272 5.09 -20.85 -5.24
CA PHE A 272 6.23 -20.34 -6.00
C PHE A 272 6.25 -18.82 -5.92
N PHE A 273 7.43 -18.25 -6.06
CA PHE A 273 7.60 -16.81 -6.22
C PHE A 273 8.72 -16.55 -7.21
N ARG A 274 8.79 -15.31 -7.68
CA ARG A 274 9.88 -14.85 -8.53
C ARG A 274 10.83 -14.02 -7.67
N ASP A 275 12.02 -14.55 -7.41
CA ASP A 275 13.15 -13.86 -6.76
C ASP A 275 13.95 -13.03 -7.77
N HIS A 276 13.24 -12.23 -8.56
CA HIS A 276 13.85 -11.19 -9.38
C HIS A 276 13.67 -9.88 -8.62
N ARG A 277 14.71 -9.40 -7.95
CA ARG A 277 14.78 -7.98 -7.60
C ARG A 277 14.89 -7.26 -8.93
N SER A 278 13.78 -6.71 -9.41
CA SER A 278 13.69 -6.13 -10.74
C SER A 278 14.89 -5.24 -11.01
N ALA A 279 15.67 -5.60 -12.03
CA ALA A 279 16.70 -4.72 -12.50
C ALA A 279 16.00 -3.49 -13.07
N LEU A 280 16.38 -2.30 -12.60
CA LEU A 280 16.21 -1.08 -13.37
C LEU A 280 16.66 -1.35 -14.81
N ARG A 281 15.77 -1.14 -15.78
CA ARG A 281 16.05 -1.31 -17.21
C ARG A 281 15.74 -0.01 -17.92
N ARG A 282 16.77 0.67 -18.42
CA ARG A 282 16.64 1.92 -19.19
C ARG A 282 17.00 1.70 -20.65
N GLN A 283 16.30 2.41 -21.52
CA GLN A 283 16.72 2.59 -22.91
C GLN A 283 16.65 4.08 -23.24
N VAL A 284 17.72 4.65 -23.79
CA VAL A 284 17.77 6.07 -24.11
C VAL A 284 18.18 6.24 -25.56
N PHE A 285 17.36 6.96 -26.31
CA PHE A 285 17.63 7.32 -27.69
C PHE A 285 17.81 8.83 -27.84
N ASP A 286 18.82 9.23 -28.59
CA ASP A 286 19.10 10.62 -28.94
C ASP A 286 18.67 10.91 -30.39
N LEU A 287 17.74 11.84 -30.53
CA LEU A 287 17.15 12.23 -31.81
C LEU A 287 17.97 13.28 -32.57
N GLY A 288 19.02 13.84 -31.97
CA GLY A 288 19.93 14.75 -32.69
C GLY A 288 19.31 16.08 -33.07
N ASP A 289 18.36 16.60 -32.28
CA ASP A 289 17.50 17.74 -32.64
C ASP A 289 16.62 17.48 -33.89
N GLY A 290 16.48 16.21 -34.26
CA GLY A 290 15.57 15.72 -35.29
C GLY A 290 14.20 15.33 -34.73
N LYS A 291 13.29 14.92 -35.62
CA LYS A 291 11.94 14.44 -35.26
C LYS A 291 11.68 12.99 -35.67
N VAL A 292 12.73 12.26 -36.04
CA VAL A 292 12.64 10.89 -36.57
C VAL A 292 12.98 9.90 -35.46
N PHE A 293 11.99 9.13 -35.04
CA PHE A 293 12.15 8.07 -34.05
C PHE A 293 12.75 6.78 -34.65
N PRO A 294 13.41 5.94 -33.83
CA PRO A 294 13.74 6.19 -32.42
C PRO A 294 14.93 7.14 -32.24
N GLY A 295 15.70 7.43 -33.29
CA GLY A 295 16.96 8.15 -33.20
C GLY A 295 18.14 7.20 -33.01
N SER A 296 19.26 7.72 -32.50
CA SER A 296 20.46 6.95 -32.21
C SER A 296 20.46 6.39 -30.79
N LEU A 297 20.82 5.13 -30.62
CA LEU A 297 20.84 4.49 -29.31
C LEU A 297 22.00 5.01 -28.46
N SER A 298 21.69 5.56 -27.28
CA SER A 298 22.67 6.05 -26.31
C SER A 298 22.92 5.05 -25.18
N TYR A 299 21.86 4.48 -24.61
CA TYR A 299 21.93 3.48 -23.54
C TYR A 299 20.92 2.36 -23.79
N ASP A 300 21.28 1.11 -23.50
CA ASP A 300 20.38 -0.04 -23.62
C ASP A 300 20.65 -1.11 -22.57
N GLU A 301 19.91 -1.04 -21.47
CA GLU A 301 19.87 -2.08 -20.43
C GLU A 301 18.73 -3.09 -20.66
N VAL A 302 17.95 -2.92 -21.74
CA VAL A 302 16.81 -3.78 -22.08
C VAL A 302 17.28 -4.94 -22.95
N THR A 303 18.05 -4.65 -23.99
CA THR A 303 18.58 -5.65 -24.93
C THR A 303 20.08 -5.87 -24.80
N ASN A 304 20.74 -5.13 -23.90
CA ASN A 304 22.19 -5.17 -23.66
C ASN A 304 23.01 -4.90 -24.94
N GLN A 305 22.46 -4.09 -25.85
CA GLN A 305 23.16 -3.61 -27.02
C GLN A 305 24.14 -2.50 -26.64
N GLN A 306 25.28 -2.44 -27.33
CA GLN A 306 26.25 -1.38 -27.11
C GLN A 306 25.66 -0.04 -27.62
N GLY A 307 25.43 0.89 -26.68
CA GLY A 307 25.05 2.25 -26.98
C GLY A 307 26.21 3.11 -27.48
N ALA A 308 25.98 4.43 -27.58
CA ALA A 308 27.00 5.37 -28.01
C ALA A 308 28.22 5.37 -27.06
N ALA A 309 29.43 5.42 -27.62
CA ALA A 309 30.67 5.47 -26.83
C ALA A 309 30.83 6.75 -26.01
N SER A 310 30.19 7.84 -26.44
CA SER A 310 30.14 9.13 -25.75
C SER A 310 28.76 9.75 -25.95
N PRO A 311 27.75 9.37 -25.14
CA PRO A 311 26.40 9.90 -25.24
C PRO A 311 26.34 11.41 -25.00
N ASP A 312 25.35 12.08 -25.59
CA ASP A 312 25.07 13.49 -25.36
C ASP A 312 24.67 13.76 -23.89
N VAL A 313 24.89 14.99 -23.41
CA VAL A 313 24.57 15.39 -22.03
C VAL A 313 23.08 15.22 -21.69
N GLU A 314 22.17 15.41 -22.65
CA GLU A 314 20.74 15.20 -22.44
C GLU A 314 20.41 13.71 -22.28
N ALA A 315 21.14 12.84 -22.99
CA ALA A 315 21.00 11.38 -22.86
C ALA A 315 21.59 10.88 -21.53
N GLN A 316 22.73 11.44 -21.11
CA GLN A 316 23.32 11.17 -19.78
C GLN A 316 22.36 11.57 -18.66
N ALA A 317 21.74 12.75 -18.76
CA ALA A 317 20.76 13.23 -17.78
C ALA A 317 19.52 12.33 -17.74
N ALA A 318 18.95 11.95 -18.89
CA ALA A 318 17.82 11.02 -18.94
C ALA A 318 18.15 9.66 -18.28
N TYR A 319 19.35 9.14 -18.54
CA TYR A 319 19.83 7.90 -17.94
C TYR A 319 19.98 8.02 -16.43
N ALA A 320 20.61 9.08 -15.92
CA ALA A 320 20.81 9.29 -14.48
C ALA A 320 19.49 9.58 -13.73
N ASN A 321 18.67 10.48 -14.27
CA ASN A 321 17.44 10.91 -13.60
C ASN A 321 16.41 9.78 -13.51
N SER A 322 16.28 8.95 -14.54
CA SER A 322 15.39 7.78 -14.48
C SER A 322 15.77 6.76 -13.40
N GLU A 323 17.05 6.64 -13.05
CA GLU A 323 17.50 5.79 -11.93
C GLU A 323 17.13 6.35 -10.56
N ILE A 324 17.28 7.67 -10.38
CA ILE A 324 16.90 8.34 -9.12
C ILE A 324 15.41 8.11 -8.87
N VAL A 325 14.57 8.34 -9.89
CA VAL A 325 13.12 8.17 -9.78
C VAL A 325 12.74 6.71 -9.54
N TYR A 326 13.37 5.77 -10.24
CA TYR A 326 13.15 4.34 -10.01
C TYR A 326 13.47 3.95 -8.56
N LYS A 327 14.64 4.36 -8.06
CA LYS A 327 15.09 4.04 -6.69
C LYS A 327 14.20 4.68 -5.64
N TYR A 328 13.71 5.89 -5.88
CA TYR A 328 12.72 6.53 -5.03
C TYR A 328 11.42 5.71 -4.96
N LEU A 329 10.87 5.31 -6.11
CA LEU A 329 9.64 4.49 -6.16
C LEU A 329 9.82 3.13 -5.46
N GLU A 330 10.98 2.49 -5.64
CA GLU A 330 11.31 1.23 -4.98
C GLU A 330 11.45 1.41 -3.46
N ALA A 331 12.26 2.37 -3.02
CA ALA A 331 12.53 2.58 -1.60
C ALA A 331 11.29 3.07 -0.83
N GLU A 332 10.55 4.02 -1.40
CA GLU A 332 9.41 4.64 -0.74
C GLU A 332 8.12 3.85 -0.90
N PHE A 333 7.95 3.01 -1.92
CA PHE A 333 6.66 2.34 -2.12
C PHE A 333 6.77 0.84 -2.39
N GLY A 334 7.98 0.29 -2.48
CA GLY A 334 8.20 -1.06 -2.99
C GLY A 334 7.76 -1.20 -4.45
N ARG A 335 7.63 -0.08 -5.18
CA ARG A 335 7.10 -0.05 -6.54
C ARG A 335 8.23 -0.24 -7.54
N LEU A 336 8.07 -1.23 -8.42
CA LEU A 336 9.04 -1.55 -9.45
C LEU A 336 8.67 -0.81 -10.75
N SER A 337 9.39 0.27 -11.06
CA SER A 337 9.13 1.14 -12.23
C SER A 337 7.74 1.80 -12.24
N PHE A 338 7.35 2.37 -13.38
CA PHE A 338 6.07 3.05 -13.53
C PHE A 338 4.86 2.09 -13.44
N ASP A 339 5.01 0.82 -13.84
CA ASP A 339 3.92 -0.17 -13.95
C ASP A 339 3.82 -1.14 -12.76
N ALA A 340 4.64 -0.96 -11.72
CA ALA A 340 4.82 -1.89 -10.60
C ALA A 340 5.31 -3.31 -10.99
N LEU A 341 5.69 -3.52 -12.26
CA LEU A 341 6.16 -4.80 -12.80
C LEU A 341 7.62 -4.74 -13.28
N GLY A 342 8.29 -3.60 -13.11
CA GLY A 342 9.65 -3.39 -13.59
C GLY A 342 9.73 -3.14 -15.09
N GLY A 343 8.70 -2.56 -15.70
CA GLY A 343 8.70 -2.15 -17.10
C GLY A 343 9.87 -1.20 -17.44
N PRO A 344 10.40 -1.24 -18.68
CA PRO A 344 11.57 -0.46 -19.04
C PRO A 344 11.26 1.05 -19.11
N LEU A 345 12.19 1.86 -18.60
CA LEU A 345 12.12 3.32 -18.72
C LEU A 345 12.78 3.75 -20.03
N VAL A 346 11.96 4.00 -21.05
CA VAL A 346 12.43 4.32 -22.41
C VAL A 346 12.31 5.81 -22.70
N SER A 347 13.43 6.50 -22.88
CA SER A 347 13.50 7.94 -23.13
C SER A 347 13.98 8.27 -24.54
N HIS A 348 13.34 9.24 -25.18
CA HIS A 348 13.79 9.86 -26.43
C HIS A 348 14.13 11.32 -26.16
N VAL A 349 15.39 11.71 -26.33
CA VAL A 349 15.88 13.04 -25.99
C VAL A 349 16.13 13.88 -27.24
N ARG A 350 16.12 15.21 -27.08
CA ARG A 350 16.36 16.20 -28.14
C ARG A 350 15.38 16.10 -29.32
N TYR A 351 14.08 15.98 -29.04
CA TYR A 351 13.04 15.93 -30.08
C TYR A 351 12.81 17.30 -30.73
N GLY A 352 13.64 17.67 -31.71
CA GLY A 352 13.49 18.90 -32.50
C GLY A 352 13.32 20.18 -31.67
N GLY A 353 12.65 21.19 -32.25
CA GLY A 353 12.28 22.43 -31.54
C GLY A 353 11.10 22.29 -30.58
N PHE A 354 10.88 21.11 -29.99
CA PHE A 354 9.83 20.88 -29.01
C PHE A 354 10.24 21.48 -27.68
N ALA A 355 9.58 22.56 -27.28
CA ALA A 355 9.78 23.19 -25.97
C ALA A 355 8.84 22.55 -24.94
N ASN A 356 8.95 21.24 -24.75
CA ASN A 356 8.22 20.51 -23.72
C ASN A 356 8.88 19.14 -23.42
N ALA A 357 8.40 18.48 -22.36
CA ALA A 357 8.57 17.06 -22.11
C ALA A 357 7.18 16.39 -22.09
N GLN A 358 7.13 15.08 -22.28
CA GLN A 358 5.88 14.33 -22.13
C GLN A 358 6.13 12.83 -21.85
N TRP A 359 5.28 12.26 -21.01
CA TRP A 359 4.92 10.86 -21.01
C TRP A 359 3.96 10.53 -22.15
N CYS A 360 4.22 9.45 -22.86
CA CYS A 360 3.41 8.98 -23.97
C CYS A 360 2.57 7.76 -23.54
N PRO A 361 1.31 7.92 -23.11
CA PRO A 361 0.48 6.76 -22.75
C PRO A 361 0.07 5.92 -23.97
N ARG A 362 0.17 6.48 -25.18
CA ARG A 362 -0.18 5.82 -26.44
C ARG A 362 0.60 6.40 -27.63
N PRO A 363 0.78 5.64 -28.73
CA PRO A 363 1.45 6.14 -29.92
C PRO A 363 0.76 7.35 -30.56
N GLY A 364 1.56 8.21 -31.19
CA GLY A 364 1.13 9.42 -31.89
C GLY A 364 2.31 10.10 -32.59
N ASN A 365 2.08 11.28 -33.18
CA ASN A 365 3.11 11.98 -33.98
C ASN A 365 4.37 12.35 -33.18
N THR A 366 4.21 12.67 -31.90
CA THR A 366 5.31 12.97 -30.95
C THR A 366 5.56 11.82 -29.98
N CYS A 367 4.87 10.68 -30.15
CA CYS A 367 4.91 9.53 -29.24
C CYS A 367 5.18 8.25 -30.05
N PRO A 368 6.42 7.76 -30.12
CA PRO A 368 6.76 6.65 -31.01
C PRO A 368 6.15 5.31 -30.58
N ALA A 369 5.87 5.16 -29.29
CA ALA A 369 5.35 3.96 -28.66
C ALA A 369 4.52 4.37 -27.42
N PRO A 370 3.66 3.49 -26.87
CA PRO A 370 3.12 3.71 -25.53
C PRO A 370 4.23 3.56 -24.48
N ASN A 371 4.01 4.15 -23.32
CA ASN A 371 4.83 4.03 -22.12
C ASN A 371 6.29 4.45 -22.30
N VAL A 372 6.52 5.52 -23.06
CA VAL A 372 7.85 6.10 -23.28
C VAL A 372 7.82 7.59 -22.94
N MET A 373 8.99 8.15 -22.68
CA MET A 373 9.15 9.59 -22.48
C MET A 373 9.79 10.23 -23.71
N VAL A 374 9.34 11.44 -24.03
CA VAL A 374 9.91 12.26 -25.11
C VAL A 374 10.22 13.64 -24.58
N TYR A 375 11.47 14.06 -24.75
CA TYR A 375 11.97 15.31 -24.22
C TYR A 375 12.50 16.22 -25.32
N GLY A 376 12.13 17.50 -25.22
CA GLY A 376 12.79 18.59 -25.91
C GLY A 376 14.24 18.78 -25.47
N THR A 377 15.01 19.50 -26.28
CA THR A 377 16.41 19.82 -25.96
C THR A 377 16.46 20.72 -24.72
N GLY A 378 17.18 20.29 -23.68
CA GLY A 378 17.30 20.99 -22.41
C GLY A 378 16.35 20.50 -21.31
N TYR A 379 15.37 19.66 -21.63
CA TYR A 379 14.31 19.30 -20.68
C TYR A 379 14.70 18.14 -19.75
N THR A 380 15.57 17.21 -20.18
CA THR A 380 15.95 16.07 -19.33
C THR A 380 16.92 16.43 -18.23
N ARG A 381 17.52 17.63 -18.28
CA ARG A 381 18.44 18.12 -17.26
C ARG A 381 17.75 18.50 -15.95
N SER A 382 16.46 18.82 -16.00
CA SER A 382 15.64 19.09 -14.82
C SER A 382 15.15 17.75 -14.24
N LEU A 383 15.62 17.38 -13.05
CA LEU A 383 15.33 16.08 -12.44
C LEU A 383 13.85 15.95 -12.09
N ASP A 384 13.27 16.98 -11.52
CA ASP A 384 11.86 17.11 -11.21
C ASP A 384 10.95 16.96 -12.46
N ILE A 385 11.35 17.46 -13.63
CA ILE A 385 10.64 17.26 -14.90
C ILE A 385 10.76 15.80 -15.35
N ALA A 386 11.97 15.21 -15.32
CA ALA A 386 12.13 13.80 -15.64
C ALA A 386 11.30 12.90 -14.69
N ALA A 387 11.23 13.27 -13.41
CA ALA A 387 10.39 12.62 -12.43
C ALA A 387 8.90 12.80 -12.70
N HIS A 388 8.46 14.03 -12.99
CA HIS A 388 7.08 14.36 -13.38
C HIS A 388 6.61 13.47 -14.54
N GLU A 389 7.41 13.33 -15.61
CA GLU A 389 7.05 12.46 -16.73
C GLU A 389 6.96 10.98 -16.35
N ILE A 390 7.85 10.46 -15.51
CA ILE A 390 7.76 9.07 -15.05
C ILE A 390 6.53 8.86 -14.16
N ILE A 391 6.18 9.84 -13.33
CA ILE A 391 5.00 9.77 -12.45
C ILE A 391 3.69 9.77 -13.25
N HIS A 392 3.61 10.42 -14.42
CA HIS A 392 2.47 10.23 -15.31
C HIS A 392 2.27 8.76 -15.70
N GLY A 393 3.36 8.01 -15.88
CA GLY A 393 3.30 6.56 -16.08
C GLY A 393 2.74 5.80 -14.89
N VAL A 394 3.13 6.20 -13.67
CA VAL A 394 2.54 5.65 -12.43
C VAL A 394 1.04 5.93 -12.39
N ILE A 395 0.62 7.18 -12.61
CA ILE A 395 -0.80 7.56 -12.59
C ILE A 395 -1.59 6.78 -13.65
N ALA A 396 -1.04 6.61 -14.85
CA ALA A 396 -1.68 5.85 -15.94
C ALA A 396 -1.85 4.36 -15.63
N SER A 397 -0.91 3.75 -14.91
CA SER A 397 -1.01 2.34 -14.49
C SER A 397 -1.91 2.09 -13.28
N GLU A 398 -2.29 3.15 -12.56
CA GLU A 398 -3.05 3.07 -11.32
C GLU A 398 -4.49 3.60 -11.51
N ALA A 399 -4.74 4.87 -11.17
CA ALA A 399 -6.06 5.47 -11.25
C ALA A 399 -6.48 5.87 -12.69
N ASP A 400 -5.54 5.91 -13.64
CA ASP A 400 -5.73 6.34 -15.02
C ASP A 400 -6.52 7.66 -15.11
N LEU A 401 -6.11 8.65 -14.31
CA LEU A 401 -6.77 9.95 -14.21
C LEU A 401 -6.85 10.60 -15.59
N ILE A 402 -8.08 10.74 -16.11
CA ILE A 402 -8.33 11.29 -17.44
C ILE A 402 -7.80 12.70 -17.48
N TYR A 403 -7.00 13.00 -18.50
CA TYR A 403 -6.25 14.24 -18.65
C TYR A 403 -7.13 15.42 -19.10
N VAL A 404 -8.22 15.69 -18.37
CA VAL A 404 -9.17 16.77 -18.64
C VAL A 404 -9.76 17.32 -17.34
N ASN A 405 -10.01 18.63 -17.27
CA ASN A 405 -10.64 19.32 -16.14
C ASN A 405 -9.95 18.97 -14.80
N GLU A 406 -10.73 18.69 -13.74
CA GLU A 406 -10.18 18.40 -12.41
C GLU A 406 -9.40 17.09 -12.35
N SER A 407 -9.80 16.03 -13.07
CA SER A 407 -9.03 14.78 -13.08
C SER A 407 -7.68 14.96 -13.75
N GLY A 408 -7.61 15.77 -14.81
CA GLY A 408 -6.35 16.11 -15.47
C GLY A 408 -5.49 17.05 -14.62
N ALA A 409 -6.08 18.03 -13.96
CA ALA A 409 -5.36 18.90 -13.03
C ALA A 409 -4.85 18.13 -11.80
N LEU A 410 -5.56 17.08 -11.37
CA LEU A 410 -5.11 16.17 -10.32
C LEU A 410 -3.96 15.28 -10.83
N ASN A 411 -4.02 14.82 -12.08
CA ASN A 411 -2.93 14.11 -12.74
C ASN A 411 -1.63 14.96 -12.72
N GLU A 412 -1.72 16.21 -13.19
CA GLU A 412 -0.64 17.19 -13.11
C GLU A 412 -0.13 17.44 -11.70
N SER A 413 -1.04 17.64 -10.74
CA SER A 413 -0.65 17.92 -9.35
C SER A 413 0.08 16.75 -8.70
N PHE A 414 -0.33 15.51 -8.99
CA PHE A 414 0.35 14.33 -8.47
C PHE A 414 1.70 14.10 -9.15
N ALA A 415 1.81 14.39 -10.46
CA ALA A 415 3.08 14.39 -11.17
C ALA A 415 4.05 15.41 -10.58
N ASP A 416 3.60 16.63 -10.29
CA ASP A 416 4.38 17.65 -9.59
C ASP A 416 4.79 17.20 -8.18
N PHE A 417 3.84 16.71 -7.38
CA PHE A 417 4.09 16.34 -5.99
C PHE A 417 5.09 15.20 -5.86
N PHE A 418 4.84 14.07 -6.53
CA PHE A 418 5.79 12.95 -6.50
C PHE A 418 7.07 13.25 -7.27
N GLY A 419 7.02 14.10 -8.30
CA GLY A 419 8.21 14.62 -8.98
C GLY A 419 9.13 15.35 -8.00
N THR A 420 8.56 16.27 -7.21
CA THR A 420 9.27 16.98 -6.14
C THR A 420 9.80 16.02 -5.06
N LEU A 421 9.03 15.00 -4.67
CA LEU A 421 9.50 14.02 -3.68
C LEU A 421 10.64 13.15 -4.22
N ALA A 422 10.57 12.73 -5.48
CA ALA A 422 11.60 11.95 -6.13
C ALA A 422 12.88 12.77 -6.34
N SER A 423 12.75 14.04 -6.74
CA SER A 423 13.88 14.93 -6.99
C SER A 423 14.70 15.21 -5.73
N ARG A 424 14.06 15.24 -4.56
CA ARG A 424 14.75 15.26 -3.25
C ARG A 424 15.69 14.08 -3.01
N SER A 425 15.39 12.92 -3.59
CA SER A 425 16.30 11.76 -3.54
C SER A 425 17.57 11.97 -4.37
N GLY A 426 17.52 12.90 -5.33
CA GLY A 426 18.64 13.32 -6.17
C GLY A 426 19.43 14.52 -5.65
N GLY A 427 18.99 15.14 -4.55
CA GLY A 427 19.68 16.25 -3.89
C GLY A 427 18.95 17.58 -3.87
N ASP A 428 17.77 17.67 -4.50
CA ASP A 428 16.94 18.88 -4.48
C ASP A 428 16.29 19.06 -3.10
N ASP A 429 15.94 20.28 -2.71
CA ASP A 429 15.28 20.54 -1.42
C ASP A 429 14.11 21.53 -1.49
N ASP A 430 13.81 22.07 -2.67
CA ASP A 430 12.78 23.08 -2.87
C ASP A 430 11.39 22.48 -3.21
N TRP A 431 10.43 23.37 -3.47
CA TRP A 431 9.04 23.06 -3.85
C TRP A 431 8.69 23.72 -5.20
N LEU A 432 9.69 23.83 -6.07
CA LEU A 432 9.59 24.41 -7.39
C LEU A 432 9.46 23.29 -8.43
N ILE A 433 8.99 23.69 -9.61
CA ILE A 433 8.98 22.81 -10.79
C ILE A 433 9.61 23.55 -11.96
N GLY A 434 10.59 22.92 -12.62
CA GLY A 434 11.23 23.34 -13.84
C GLY A 434 12.12 24.57 -13.70
N GLU A 435 12.65 24.85 -12.51
CA GLU A 435 13.62 25.92 -12.27
C GLU A 435 14.94 25.73 -13.02
N ASP A 436 15.31 24.49 -13.31
CA ASP A 436 16.51 24.12 -14.08
C ASP A 436 16.29 24.03 -15.60
N LEU A 437 15.07 24.30 -16.08
CA LEU A 437 14.76 24.33 -17.50
C LEU A 437 15.38 25.55 -18.22
N PRO A 438 15.64 25.46 -19.53
CA PRO A 438 16.13 26.59 -20.32
C PRO A 438 15.21 27.82 -20.20
N GLY A 439 15.74 28.93 -19.67
CA GLY A 439 14.99 30.18 -19.48
C GLY A 439 14.29 30.31 -18.13
N HIS A 440 14.46 29.34 -17.24
CA HIS A 440 13.91 29.32 -15.88
C HIS A 440 15.01 29.50 -14.82
N SER A 441 14.58 29.72 -13.57
CA SER A 441 15.45 29.81 -12.39
C SER A 441 14.61 29.66 -11.13
N ALA A 442 15.24 29.56 -9.96
CA ALA A 442 14.53 29.55 -8.68
C ALA A 442 13.63 30.80 -8.46
N SER A 443 13.98 31.94 -9.06
CA SER A 443 13.16 33.17 -9.01
C SER A 443 12.06 33.24 -10.09
N ASN A 444 12.10 32.32 -11.06
CA ASN A 444 11.20 32.25 -12.20
C ASN A 444 10.91 30.78 -12.60
N PRO A 445 10.44 29.93 -11.67
CA PRO A 445 10.19 28.51 -11.94
C PRO A 445 8.98 28.35 -12.87
N VAL A 446 8.74 27.17 -13.43
CA VAL A 446 7.50 26.90 -14.19
C VAL A 446 6.31 26.95 -13.24
N ARG A 447 6.40 26.28 -12.09
CA ARG A 447 5.38 26.27 -11.03
C ARG A 447 6.02 26.30 -9.64
N SER A 448 5.22 26.51 -8.61
CA SER A 448 5.62 26.33 -7.22
C SER A 448 4.48 25.67 -6.46
N LEU A 449 4.78 24.60 -5.74
CA LEU A 449 3.82 23.94 -4.85
C LEU A 449 3.60 24.78 -3.58
N GLU A 450 4.64 25.48 -3.13
CA GLU A 450 4.55 26.39 -1.99
C GLU A 450 3.75 27.64 -2.34
N GLN A 451 4.08 28.32 -3.43
CA GLN A 451 3.42 29.58 -3.84
C GLN A 451 2.91 29.47 -5.28
N PRO A 452 1.77 28.78 -5.53
CA PRO A 452 1.27 28.60 -6.89
C PRO A 452 1.07 29.91 -7.66
N THR A 453 0.75 31.00 -6.95
CA THR A 453 0.55 32.33 -7.53
C THR A 453 1.84 33.05 -7.99
N VAL A 454 3.01 32.41 -7.87
CA VAL A 454 4.31 32.96 -8.32
C VAL A 454 4.26 33.34 -9.80
N GLY A 455 4.79 34.52 -10.14
CA GLY A 455 4.68 35.06 -11.50
C GLY A 455 3.30 35.65 -11.84
N GLY A 456 2.45 35.89 -10.84
CA GLY A 456 1.19 36.63 -10.94
C GLY A 456 0.02 35.78 -11.41
N PHE A 457 -1.14 35.94 -10.76
CA PHE A 457 -2.37 35.23 -11.11
C PHE A 457 -3.59 36.16 -11.19
N LEU A 458 -4.10 36.36 -12.41
CA LEU A 458 -5.29 37.12 -12.75
C LEU A 458 -6.08 36.36 -13.82
N LYS A 459 -7.17 35.71 -13.41
CA LYS A 459 -8.07 34.94 -14.30
C LYS A 459 -8.55 35.70 -15.53
N SER A 460 -8.80 37.01 -15.34
CA SER A 460 -9.38 37.90 -16.33
C SER A 460 -8.36 38.44 -17.34
N ALA A 461 -7.07 38.13 -17.19
CA ALA A 461 -6.01 38.54 -18.11
C ALA A 461 -5.46 37.33 -18.87
N ASN A 462 -4.85 37.56 -20.03
CA ASN A 462 -4.17 36.50 -20.79
C ASN A 462 -2.97 35.96 -19.99
N PHE A 463 -2.60 34.71 -20.26
CA PHE A 463 -1.35 34.13 -19.81
C PHE A 463 -0.18 34.94 -20.37
N SER A 464 0.79 35.25 -19.51
CA SER A 464 2.05 35.90 -19.87
C SER A 464 3.10 35.59 -18.79
N LEU A 465 4.38 35.91 -19.01
CA LEU A 465 5.40 35.72 -17.97
C LEU A 465 5.10 36.48 -16.66
N ALA A 466 4.33 37.57 -16.72
CA ALA A 466 3.88 38.35 -15.56
C ALA A 466 2.48 37.94 -15.05
N ASN A 467 1.84 36.96 -15.68
CA ASN A 467 0.55 36.38 -15.30
C ASN A 467 0.55 34.86 -15.58
N LYS A 468 1.56 34.17 -15.07
CA LYS A 468 1.78 32.73 -15.29
C LYS A 468 1.48 31.86 -14.06
N GLY A 469 1.21 32.49 -12.93
CA GLY A 469 0.87 31.82 -11.70
C GLY A 469 -0.44 31.04 -11.81
N GLN A 470 -0.65 30.18 -10.83
CA GLN A 470 -1.76 29.26 -10.70
C GLN A 470 -2.63 29.66 -9.51
N PRO A 471 -3.93 29.29 -9.49
CA PRO A 471 -4.73 29.40 -8.29
C PRO A 471 -4.20 28.50 -7.18
N ASP A 472 -4.21 29.00 -5.95
CA ASP A 472 -3.86 28.27 -4.72
C ASP A 472 -5.09 27.94 -3.86
N HIS A 473 -6.29 28.30 -4.32
CA HIS A 473 -7.57 28.06 -3.64
C HIS A 473 -8.69 27.72 -4.62
N TYR A 474 -9.64 26.86 -4.23
CA TYR A 474 -10.69 26.32 -5.10
C TYR A 474 -11.72 27.37 -5.57
N SER A 475 -11.96 28.42 -4.79
CA SER A 475 -12.72 29.61 -5.26
C SER A 475 -12.11 30.22 -6.52
N ASP A 476 -10.80 30.07 -6.64
CA ASP A 476 -9.99 30.59 -7.72
C ASP A 476 -9.72 29.57 -8.83
N ARG A 477 -10.46 28.45 -8.85
CA ARG A 477 -10.41 27.52 -9.99
C ARG A 477 -10.69 28.22 -11.32
N VAL A 478 -9.92 27.88 -12.33
CA VAL A 478 -9.97 28.42 -13.68
C VAL A 478 -10.82 27.52 -14.56
N THR A 479 -11.66 28.12 -15.39
CA THR A 479 -12.48 27.46 -16.39
C THR A 479 -12.02 27.83 -17.79
N THR A 480 -12.50 27.12 -18.81
CA THR A 480 -12.21 27.43 -20.22
C THR A 480 -12.74 28.80 -20.66
N PHE A 481 -13.64 29.43 -19.89
CA PHE A 481 -14.15 30.78 -20.14
C PHE A 481 -13.23 31.88 -19.63
N ASP A 482 -12.29 31.56 -18.73
CA ASP A 482 -11.36 32.52 -18.18
C ASP A 482 -10.26 32.87 -19.21
N ARG A 483 -9.87 34.15 -19.25
CA ARG A 483 -8.90 34.68 -20.22
C ARG A 483 -7.55 33.98 -20.11
N ILE A 484 -7.10 33.69 -18.88
CA ILE A 484 -5.82 33.04 -18.64
C ILE A 484 -5.76 31.68 -19.33
N CYS A 485 -6.82 30.88 -19.25
CA CYS A 485 -6.87 29.56 -19.87
C CYS A 485 -7.12 29.63 -21.38
N SER A 486 -8.12 30.41 -21.83
CA SER A 486 -8.47 30.55 -23.25
C SER A 486 -7.34 31.13 -24.11
N SER A 487 -6.33 31.75 -23.50
CA SER A 487 -5.13 32.24 -24.18
C SER A 487 -4.00 31.21 -24.34
N THR A 488 -4.21 29.97 -23.90
CA THR A 488 -3.20 28.89 -23.94
C THR A 488 -3.75 27.63 -24.60
N THR A 489 -2.86 26.70 -24.95
CA THR A 489 -3.24 25.35 -25.44
C THR A 489 -3.88 24.50 -24.35
N ASP A 490 -3.67 24.83 -23.07
CA ASP A 490 -4.25 24.14 -21.92
C ASP A 490 -5.79 24.22 -21.90
N PHE A 491 -6.36 25.17 -22.65
CA PHE A 491 -7.79 25.28 -22.94
C PHE A 491 -8.42 23.96 -23.41
N PHE A 492 -7.72 23.19 -24.25
CA PHE A 492 -8.27 21.95 -24.81
C PHE A 492 -8.45 20.83 -23.78
N ASN A 493 -7.74 20.92 -22.66
CA ASN A 493 -7.83 19.95 -21.57
C ASN A 493 -8.56 20.53 -20.35
N GLY A 494 -9.14 21.73 -20.43
CA GLY A 494 -9.80 22.33 -19.27
C GLY A 494 -8.83 22.87 -18.22
N CYS A 495 -7.69 23.41 -18.69
CA CYS A 495 -6.73 24.18 -17.89
C CYS A 495 -6.03 23.33 -16.81
N VAL A 496 -5.58 22.12 -17.18
CA VAL A 496 -5.06 21.13 -16.22
C VAL A 496 -3.78 21.61 -15.53
N HIS A 497 -2.87 22.21 -16.29
CA HIS A 497 -1.62 22.74 -15.76
C HIS A 497 -1.84 24.01 -14.95
N ILE A 498 -2.94 24.73 -15.14
CA ILE A 498 -3.25 25.91 -14.33
C ILE A 498 -3.87 25.47 -13.00
N ASN A 499 -4.90 24.62 -13.03
CA ASN A 499 -5.65 24.25 -11.83
C ASN A 499 -4.91 23.31 -10.86
N SER A 500 -3.81 22.67 -11.29
CA SER A 500 -3.00 21.80 -10.43
C SER A 500 -2.44 22.53 -9.19
N GLY A 501 -2.24 23.84 -9.27
CA GLY A 501 -1.81 24.70 -8.16
C GLY A 501 -2.62 24.56 -6.87
N ILE A 502 -3.92 24.26 -6.98
CA ILE A 502 -4.82 24.13 -5.82
C ILE A 502 -4.45 22.90 -4.98
N VAL A 503 -4.26 21.75 -5.63
CA VAL A 503 -3.89 20.52 -4.92
C VAL A 503 -2.40 20.51 -4.57
N ASN A 504 -1.55 21.09 -5.41
CA ASN A 504 -0.14 21.34 -5.10
C ASN A 504 0.03 22.08 -3.77
N ARG A 505 -0.74 23.16 -3.56
CA ARG A 505 -0.74 23.92 -2.31
C ARG A 505 -1.22 23.10 -1.12
N ALA A 506 -2.28 22.30 -1.29
CA ALA A 506 -2.76 21.42 -0.23
C ALA A 506 -1.69 20.40 0.19
N LEU A 507 -0.99 19.80 -0.77
CA LEU A 507 0.04 18.80 -0.49
C LEU A 507 1.30 19.42 0.12
N PHE A 508 1.66 20.66 -0.27
CA PHE A 508 2.67 21.44 0.42
C PHE A 508 2.29 21.69 1.89
N LEU A 509 1.07 22.20 2.14
CA LEU A 509 0.59 22.50 3.49
C LEU A 509 0.52 21.24 4.37
N ALA A 510 0.08 20.11 3.83
CA ALA A 510 0.11 18.84 4.55
C ALA A 510 1.54 18.42 4.92
N SER A 511 2.51 18.69 4.03
CA SER A 511 3.90 18.26 4.23
C SER A 511 4.67 19.17 5.19
N GLN A 512 4.62 20.49 4.96
CA GLN A 512 5.43 21.50 5.65
C GLN A 512 4.67 22.29 6.72
N GLY A 513 3.34 22.28 6.64
CA GLY A 513 2.50 23.14 7.47
C GLY A 513 2.42 24.56 6.95
N GLY A 514 1.77 25.42 7.72
CA GLY A 514 1.54 26.82 7.40
C GLY A 514 0.09 27.22 7.60
N SER A 515 -0.24 28.44 7.20
CA SER A 515 -1.60 28.99 7.32
C SER A 515 -2.09 29.51 5.98
N GLN A 516 -3.34 29.18 5.63
CA GLN A 516 -4.02 29.71 4.46
C GLN A 516 -5.53 29.76 4.72
N SER A 517 -6.20 30.82 4.25
CA SER A 517 -7.65 31.00 4.38
C SER A 517 -8.18 30.83 5.82
N GLY A 518 -7.39 31.21 6.82
CA GLY A 518 -7.75 31.09 8.24
C GLY A 518 -7.59 29.69 8.83
N VAL A 519 -7.15 28.70 8.04
CA VAL A 519 -6.83 27.34 8.49
C VAL A 519 -5.33 27.24 8.74
N THR A 520 -4.92 26.65 9.86
CA THR A 520 -3.51 26.40 10.20
C THR A 520 -3.25 24.90 10.21
N VAL A 521 -2.18 24.48 9.55
CA VAL A 521 -1.75 23.10 9.41
C VAL A 521 -0.39 22.93 10.07
N ALA A 522 -0.27 21.99 10.99
CA ALA A 522 1.00 21.51 11.52
C ALA A 522 1.49 20.39 10.59
N GLY A 523 2.40 20.69 9.67
CA GLY A 523 2.84 19.74 8.65
C GLY A 523 3.30 18.41 9.24
N ILE A 524 2.98 17.31 8.54
CA ILE A 524 3.24 15.94 9.01
C ILE A 524 4.48 15.31 8.38
N GLY A 525 5.19 16.06 7.52
CA GLY A 525 6.38 15.61 6.80
C GLY A 525 6.07 14.91 5.48
N THR A 526 6.97 15.09 4.51
CA THR A 526 6.82 14.58 3.14
C THR A 526 6.69 13.05 3.07
N GLY A 527 7.40 12.30 3.90
CA GLY A 527 7.32 10.84 3.93
C GLY A 527 5.91 10.33 4.26
N LYS A 528 5.25 10.91 5.28
CA LYS A 528 3.87 10.53 5.63
C LYS A 528 2.88 10.94 4.54
N VAL A 529 2.96 12.18 4.05
CA VAL A 529 2.06 12.66 2.98
C VAL A 529 2.24 11.84 1.71
N GLY A 530 3.48 11.51 1.32
CA GLY A 530 3.79 10.64 0.20
C GLY A 530 3.09 9.28 0.29
N ARG A 531 3.17 8.61 1.45
CA ARG A 531 2.46 7.33 1.70
C ARG A 531 0.95 7.46 1.61
N ILE A 532 0.39 8.54 2.14
CA ILE A 532 -1.06 8.81 2.12
C ILE A 532 -1.56 9.03 0.69
N VAL A 533 -0.91 9.92 -0.07
CA VAL A 533 -1.29 10.26 -1.44
C VAL A 533 -1.08 9.06 -2.36
N TYR A 534 0.01 8.30 -2.18
CA TYR A 534 0.28 7.11 -2.98
C TYR A 534 -0.79 6.04 -2.74
N ARG A 535 -1.21 5.82 -1.49
CA ARG A 535 -2.32 4.92 -1.17
C ARG A 535 -3.65 5.42 -1.76
N ALA A 536 -3.92 6.73 -1.71
CA ALA A 536 -5.11 7.29 -2.33
C ALA A 536 -5.13 7.04 -3.85
N LEU A 537 -4.01 7.29 -4.53
CA LEU A 537 -3.82 7.05 -5.96
C LEU A 537 -4.02 5.58 -6.34
N THR A 538 -3.44 4.64 -5.58
CA THR A 538 -3.40 3.20 -5.94
C THR A 538 -4.65 2.42 -5.50
N THR A 539 -5.44 2.91 -4.56
CA THR A 539 -6.54 2.11 -3.96
C THR A 539 -7.92 2.76 -3.99
N LYS A 540 -8.01 4.06 -4.31
CA LYS A 540 -9.26 4.82 -4.13
C LYS A 540 -9.65 5.65 -5.33
N LEU A 541 -8.69 6.31 -5.96
CA LEU A 541 -8.95 7.17 -7.10
C LEU A 541 -9.26 6.34 -8.34
N ILE A 542 -10.16 6.90 -9.15
CA ILE A 542 -10.62 6.36 -10.42
C ILE A 542 -10.42 7.40 -11.53
N PRO A 543 -10.56 7.04 -12.82
CA PRO A 543 -10.20 7.92 -13.94
C PRO A 543 -10.86 9.32 -13.92
N THR A 544 -12.07 9.43 -13.38
CA THR A 544 -12.85 10.69 -13.35
C THR A 544 -12.79 11.43 -12.02
N SER A 545 -11.83 11.12 -11.14
CA SER A 545 -11.78 11.69 -9.78
C SER A 545 -11.59 13.19 -9.80
N THR A 546 -12.34 13.89 -8.94
CA THR A 546 -12.29 15.34 -8.75
C THR A 546 -11.30 15.74 -7.66
N PHE A 547 -11.07 17.04 -7.47
CA PHE A 547 -10.25 17.52 -6.34
C PHE A 547 -10.85 17.16 -4.99
N LEU A 548 -12.18 17.18 -4.88
CA LEU A 548 -12.87 16.78 -3.66
C LEU A 548 -12.75 15.26 -3.43
N ASP A 549 -12.72 14.46 -4.49
CA ASP A 549 -12.47 13.01 -4.37
C ASP A 549 -11.03 12.75 -3.91
N ALA A 550 -10.04 13.51 -4.39
CA ALA A 550 -8.67 13.45 -3.90
C ALA A 550 -8.54 13.80 -2.41
N ALA A 551 -9.24 14.84 -1.95
CA ALA A 551 -9.28 15.21 -0.54
C ALA A 551 -9.85 14.08 0.34
N LYS A 552 -10.99 13.50 -0.08
CA LYS A 552 -11.63 12.37 0.62
C LYS A 552 -10.75 11.12 0.59
N ALA A 553 -10.22 10.77 -0.57
CA ALA A 553 -9.37 9.60 -0.75
C ALA A 553 -8.09 9.71 0.09
N SER A 554 -7.48 10.89 0.16
CA SER A 554 -6.30 11.11 1.01
C SER A 554 -6.64 10.98 2.50
N TYR A 555 -7.76 11.53 2.95
CA TYR A 555 -8.22 11.36 4.33
C TYR A 555 -8.52 9.89 4.68
N ASP A 556 -9.28 9.20 3.81
CA ASP A 556 -9.59 7.78 3.98
C ASP A 556 -8.33 6.92 3.96
N ALA A 557 -7.39 7.22 3.05
CA ALA A 557 -6.11 6.51 2.95
C ALA A 557 -5.27 6.73 4.22
N CYS A 558 -5.27 7.95 4.77
CA CYS A 558 -4.61 8.22 6.02
C CYS A 558 -5.20 7.40 7.17
N ASN A 559 -6.53 7.36 7.30
CA ASN A 559 -7.19 6.59 8.36
C ASN A 559 -6.89 5.09 8.25
N GLU A 560 -6.79 4.53 7.04
CA GLU A 560 -6.34 3.15 6.84
C GLU A 560 -4.89 2.93 7.28
N LEU A 561 -4.01 3.90 7.02
CA LEU A 561 -2.61 3.85 7.40
C LEU A 561 -2.37 4.02 8.91
N VAL A 562 -3.35 4.52 9.67
CA VAL A 562 -3.32 4.53 11.14
C VAL A 562 -3.28 3.10 11.68
N PHE A 563 -4.10 2.20 11.13
CA PHE A 563 -4.11 0.79 11.54
C PHE A 563 -2.79 0.08 11.19
N ALA A 564 -2.14 0.50 10.09
CA ALA A 564 -0.83 0.01 9.69
C ALA A 564 0.34 0.69 10.45
N GLN A 565 0.05 1.57 11.40
CA GLN A 565 1.03 2.33 12.21
C GLN A 565 2.03 3.15 11.38
N VAL A 566 1.66 3.53 10.15
CA VAL A 566 2.47 4.40 9.28
C VAL A 566 2.26 5.88 9.63
N VAL A 567 1.04 6.21 10.06
CA VAL A 567 0.61 7.57 10.47
C VAL A 567 -0.26 7.48 11.73
N THR A 568 -0.63 8.62 12.30
CA THR A 568 -1.49 8.73 13.48
C THR A 568 -2.80 9.43 13.15
N ALA A 569 -3.86 9.23 13.95
CA ALA A 569 -5.13 9.93 13.74
C ALA A 569 -4.99 11.47 13.71
N PRO A 570 -4.15 12.11 14.56
CA PRO A 570 -3.85 13.53 14.43
C PRO A 570 -3.21 13.92 13.08
N ASP A 571 -2.37 13.05 12.48
CA ASP A 571 -1.81 13.32 11.15
C ASP A 571 -2.92 13.42 10.09
N CYS A 572 -3.96 12.57 10.18
CA CYS A 572 -5.09 12.57 9.24
C CYS A 572 -5.93 13.84 9.34
N GLU A 573 -6.05 14.40 10.54
CA GLU A 573 -6.68 15.70 10.71
C GLU A 573 -5.86 16.80 10.02
N GLN A 574 -4.53 16.76 10.06
CA GLN A 574 -3.71 17.74 9.33
C GLN A 574 -3.87 17.62 7.82
N VAL A 575 -4.04 16.41 7.27
CA VAL A 575 -4.38 16.20 5.85
C VAL A 575 -5.74 16.82 5.52
N ARG A 576 -6.75 16.59 6.36
CA ARG A 576 -8.08 17.20 6.19
C ARG A 576 -7.99 18.73 6.18
N LEU A 577 -7.28 19.30 7.15
CA LEU A 577 -7.08 20.74 7.29
C LEU A 577 -6.31 21.32 6.09
N ALA A 578 -5.32 20.62 5.54
CA ALA A 578 -4.57 21.08 4.37
C ALA A 578 -5.45 21.20 3.11
N TYR A 579 -6.33 20.22 2.86
CA TYR A 579 -7.32 20.34 1.79
C TYR A 579 -8.39 21.41 2.09
N ALA A 580 -8.83 21.54 3.35
CA ALA A 580 -9.76 22.59 3.75
C ALA A 580 -9.18 24.00 3.57
N ALA A 581 -7.88 24.19 3.80
CA ALA A 581 -7.18 25.47 3.64
C ALA A 581 -7.18 25.98 2.19
N VAL A 582 -7.32 25.07 1.21
CA VAL A 582 -7.48 25.40 -0.21
C VAL A 582 -8.94 25.37 -0.69
N GLY A 583 -9.91 25.29 0.24
CA GLY A 583 -11.34 25.33 -0.07
C GLY A 583 -11.95 23.98 -0.48
N LEU A 584 -11.26 22.87 -0.25
CA LEU A 584 -11.72 21.51 -0.56
C LEU A 584 -12.21 20.81 0.72
N HIS A 585 -13.42 21.17 1.14
CA HIS A 585 -14.01 20.64 2.37
C HIS A 585 -14.59 19.24 2.15
N THR A 586 -14.01 18.22 2.79
CA THR A 586 -14.67 16.93 3.00
C THR A 586 -15.81 17.18 3.99
N THR A 587 -17.06 16.84 3.64
CA THR A 587 -18.27 17.26 4.36
C THR A 587 -18.25 16.92 5.85
N GLU A 588 -17.76 17.86 6.65
CA GLU A 588 -18.07 18.03 8.07
C GLU A 588 -18.03 19.50 8.55
N GLU A 589 -17.80 20.51 7.69
CA GLU A 589 -17.86 21.92 8.12
C GLU A 589 -18.53 22.85 7.08
N ILE A 590 -19.84 23.05 7.25
CA ILE A 590 -20.41 24.40 7.27
C ILE A 590 -21.05 24.56 8.66
N ALA A 591 -20.26 24.97 9.65
CA ALA A 591 -20.72 25.83 10.73
C ALA A 591 -19.47 26.36 11.46
N ALA A 592 -19.45 27.68 11.65
CA ALA A 592 -18.36 28.41 12.27
C ALA A 592 -17.95 27.85 13.64
N VAL A 593 -16.66 28.00 13.96
CA VAL A 593 -16.06 27.92 15.29
C VAL A 593 -16.97 28.58 16.34
N PRO A 594 -17.32 27.86 17.42
CA PRO A 594 -16.82 28.25 18.73
C PRO A 594 -16.25 27.07 19.53
N GLN A 595 -15.12 27.34 20.19
CA GLN A 595 -14.47 26.45 21.12
C GLN A 595 -15.38 26.12 22.32
N GLY A 596 -15.48 24.82 22.65
CA GLY A 596 -15.82 24.31 23.99
C GLY A 596 -17.21 23.68 24.16
N VAL A 597 -17.37 22.40 23.82
CA VAL A 597 -18.39 21.51 24.42
C VAL A 597 -17.85 20.07 24.47
N THR A 598 -17.77 19.48 25.66
CA THR A 598 -17.54 18.04 25.87
C THR A 598 -18.70 17.20 25.31
N PRO A 599 -18.47 16.00 24.73
CA PRO A 599 -19.54 15.19 24.16
C PRO A 599 -20.58 14.78 25.21
N THR A 600 -21.84 15.16 24.99
CA THR A 600 -22.98 14.67 25.77
C THR A 600 -23.28 13.23 25.40
N ALA A 601 -23.43 12.34 26.39
CA ALA A 601 -23.82 10.95 26.16
C ALA A 601 -25.21 10.86 25.50
N LEU A 602 -25.33 10.05 24.44
CA LEU A 602 -26.60 9.82 23.73
C LEU A 602 -27.62 9.09 24.62
N GLY A 603 -28.89 9.46 24.52
CA GLY A 603 -30.01 8.89 25.26
C GLY A 603 -30.45 7.50 24.76
N PRO A 604 -31.30 6.79 25.53
CA PRO A 604 -31.74 5.43 25.21
C PRO A 604 -32.62 5.38 23.96
N LEU A 605 -32.32 4.46 23.04
CA LEU A 605 -33.09 4.20 21.83
C LEU A 605 -34.45 3.53 22.11
N GLN A 606 -35.52 4.11 21.59
CA GLN A 606 -36.89 3.56 21.66
C GLN A 606 -37.56 3.57 20.28
N PHE A 607 -38.28 2.51 19.94
CA PHE A 607 -39.10 2.38 18.72
C PHE A 607 -40.23 1.37 18.98
N THR A 608 -41.38 1.48 18.30
CA THR A 608 -42.49 0.52 18.53
C THR A 608 -42.38 -0.75 17.66
N ALA A 609 -43.01 -1.83 18.13
CA ALA A 609 -43.13 -3.07 17.35
C ALA A 609 -43.82 -2.84 16.00
N GLU A 610 -44.79 -1.93 15.95
CA GLU A 610 -45.50 -1.54 14.73
C GLU A 610 -44.57 -0.85 13.72
N GLN A 611 -43.71 0.07 14.17
CA GLN A 611 -42.75 0.76 13.29
C GLN A 611 -41.77 -0.23 12.66
N SER A 612 -41.19 -1.12 13.45
CA SER A 612 -40.25 -2.13 12.92
C SER A 612 -40.94 -3.16 12.02
N THR A 613 -42.18 -3.55 12.31
CA THR A 613 -42.95 -4.48 11.47
C THR A 613 -43.31 -3.85 10.12
N THR A 614 -43.80 -2.62 10.14
CA THR A 614 -44.10 -1.85 8.92
C THR A 614 -42.83 -1.58 8.11
N GLY A 615 -41.73 -1.27 8.79
CA GLY A 615 -40.42 -1.09 8.17
C GLY A 615 -39.92 -2.33 7.44
N GLY A 616 -40.16 -3.53 7.99
CA GLY A 616 -39.84 -4.79 7.32
C GLY A 616 -40.61 -4.99 6.01
N ILE A 617 -41.86 -4.52 5.94
CA ILE A 617 -42.67 -4.55 4.71
C ILE A 617 -42.10 -3.61 3.65
N VAL A 618 -41.75 -2.38 4.04
CA VAL A 618 -41.10 -1.40 3.14
C VAL A 618 -39.76 -1.94 2.66
N TYR A 619 -38.95 -2.50 3.55
CA TYR A 619 -37.66 -3.11 3.23
C TYR A 619 -37.82 -4.25 2.21
N GLY A 620 -38.77 -5.16 2.43
CA GLY A 620 -39.06 -6.28 1.54
C GLY A 620 -39.45 -5.85 0.13
N GLY A 621 -40.19 -4.75 -0.01
CA GLY A 621 -40.65 -4.23 -1.30
C GLY A 621 -39.69 -3.30 -2.03
N ARG A 622 -38.78 -2.62 -1.31
CA ARG A 622 -37.96 -1.50 -1.87
C ARG A 622 -36.45 -1.66 -1.70
N CYS A 623 -35.98 -2.41 -0.71
CA CYS A 623 -34.57 -2.43 -0.31
C CYS A 623 -33.91 -3.81 -0.48
N ARG A 624 -34.70 -4.88 -0.33
CA ARG A 624 -34.26 -6.29 -0.39
C ARG A 624 -33.45 -6.63 -1.65
N GLY A 625 -33.79 -6.04 -2.80
CA GLY A 625 -33.11 -6.33 -4.07
C GLY A 625 -31.61 -6.00 -4.07
N CYS A 626 -31.18 -5.02 -3.26
CA CYS A 626 -29.77 -4.65 -3.13
C CYS A 626 -29.14 -5.17 -1.82
N HIS A 627 -29.89 -5.13 -0.71
CA HIS A 627 -29.38 -5.43 0.63
C HIS A 627 -29.62 -6.86 1.12
N GLY A 628 -30.26 -7.69 0.29
CA GLY A 628 -30.49 -9.11 0.56
C GLY A 628 -31.70 -9.38 1.46
N ALA A 629 -32.19 -10.63 1.47
CA ALA A 629 -33.35 -11.02 2.28
C ALA A 629 -33.05 -11.01 3.79
N THR A 630 -31.78 -11.18 4.16
CA THR A 630 -31.29 -11.28 5.54
C THR A 630 -30.53 -10.04 6.00
N LEU A 631 -30.58 -8.95 5.23
CA LEU A 631 -29.83 -7.71 5.47
C LEU A 631 -28.29 -7.87 5.42
N MET A 632 -27.78 -9.05 5.05
CA MET A 632 -26.35 -9.35 4.91
C MET A 632 -25.72 -8.73 3.64
N GLY A 633 -26.47 -7.94 2.88
CA GLY A 633 -25.97 -7.23 1.70
C GLY A 633 -26.13 -8.01 0.40
N GLY A 634 -25.41 -7.55 -0.62
CA GLY A 634 -25.45 -8.05 -1.99
C GLY A 634 -24.85 -7.01 -2.94
N LEU A 635 -25.69 -6.37 -3.75
CA LEU A 635 -25.31 -5.18 -4.54
C LEU A 635 -25.12 -3.93 -3.66
N GLY A 636 -25.84 -3.86 -2.54
CA GLY A 636 -25.66 -2.86 -1.49
C GLY A 636 -24.92 -3.45 -0.28
N PRO A 637 -24.32 -2.61 0.58
CA PRO A 637 -23.63 -3.07 1.78
C PRO A 637 -24.60 -3.78 2.74
N PRO A 638 -24.10 -4.65 3.63
CA PRO A 638 -24.92 -5.21 4.70
C PRO A 638 -25.49 -4.11 5.59
N LEU A 639 -26.75 -4.28 5.99
CA LEU A 639 -27.46 -3.42 6.93
C LEU A 639 -27.53 -4.02 8.34
N THR A 640 -26.88 -5.17 8.55
CA THR A 640 -26.70 -5.83 9.84
C THR A 640 -25.27 -6.38 9.97
N GLY A 641 -24.84 -6.68 11.20
CA GLY A 641 -23.52 -7.28 11.44
C GLY A 641 -22.35 -6.28 11.52
N PRO A 642 -21.09 -6.76 11.57
CA PRO A 642 -19.92 -5.95 11.93
C PRO A 642 -19.73 -4.68 11.09
N LEU A 643 -19.95 -4.75 9.78
CA LEU A 643 -19.80 -3.61 8.88
C LEU A 643 -20.85 -2.51 9.12
N PHE A 644 -22.09 -2.89 9.46
CA PHE A 644 -23.10 -1.93 9.86
C PHE A 644 -22.74 -1.32 11.23
N ARG A 645 -22.27 -2.15 12.18
CA ARG A 645 -21.87 -1.67 13.51
C ARG A 645 -20.75 -0.63 13.43
N ASN A 646 -19.66 -0.94 12.73
CA ASN A 646 -18.50 -0.06 12.60
C ASN A 646 -18.86 1.30 11.97
N LYS A 647 -19.91 1.35 11.16
CA LYS A 647 -20.34 2.59 10.51
C LYS A 647 -21.32 3.42 11.35
N TRP A 648 -22.23 2.77 12.09
CA TRP A 648 -23.39 3.45 12.66
C TRP A 648 -23.42 3.49 14.19
N TYR A 649 -22.72 2.60 14.89
CA TYR A 649 -22.88 2.46 16.34
C TYR A 649 -22.21 3.55 17.17
N GLU A 650 -21.20 4.24 16.61
CA GLU A 650 -20.60 5.44 17.22
C GLU A 650 -21.42 6.70 16.93
N GLY A 651 -22.42 6.62 16.03
CA GLY A 651 -23.30 7.72 15.65
C GLY A 651 -24.70 7.62 16.26
N SER A 652 -25.54 8.59 15.90
CA SER A 652 -26.94 8.63 16.32
C SER A 652 -27.86 7.86 15.36
N VAL A 653 -29.05 7.48 15.84
CA VAL A 653 -30.11 6.96 14.98
C VAL A 653 -30.59 8.01 13.97
N GLY A 654 -30.48 9.29 14.31
CA GLY A 654 -30.70 10.41 13.40
C GLY A 654 -29.73 10.42 12.22
N ALA A 655 -28.44 10.14 12.45
CA ALA A 655 -27.46 10.03 11.38
C ALA A 655 -27.79 8.91 10.38
N LEU A 656 -28.27 7.76 10.88
CA LEU A 656 -28.77 6.69 10.02
C LEU A 656 -30.03 7.13 9.27
N TYR A 657 -30.99 7.76 9.94
CA TYR A 657 -32.23 8.24 9.35
C TYR A 657 -31.96 9.24 8.22
N ASP A 658 -31.13 10.24 8.46
CA ASP A 658 -30.80 11.27 7.47
C ASP A 658 -30.04 10.66 6.28
N PHE A 659 -29.15 9.69 6.53
CA PHE A 659 -28.47 8.97 5.46
C PHE A 659 -29.45 8.17 4.59
N VAL A 660 -30.32 7.37 5.20
CA VAL A 660 -31.28 6.55 4.45
C VAL A 660 -32.27 7.45 3.69
N LYS A 661 -32.74 8.53 4.32
CA LYS A 661 -33.66 9.49 3.69
C LYS A 661 -33.05 10.21 2.49
N THR A 662 -31.78 10.59 2.56
CA THR A 662 -31.13 11.42 1.52
C THR A 662 -30.41 10.62 0.44
N ARG A 663 -30.00 9.38 0.73
CA ARG A 663 -29.17 8.57 -0.17
C ARG A 663 -29.87 7.31 -0.66
N MET A 664 -30.99 6.92 -0.06
CA MET A 664 -31.70 5.70 -0.39
C MET A 664 -33.16 5.95 -0.77
N PRO A 665 -33.76 5.09 -1.61
CA PRO A 665 -33.11 4.05 -2.43
C PRO A 665 -32.09 4.63 -3.44
N LYS A 666 -30.96 3.95 -3.70
CA LYS A 666 -29.84 4.48 -4.51
C LYS A 666 -30.25 4.95 -5.92
N VAL A 667 -31.23 4.29 -6.52
CA VAL A 667 -31.76 4.60 -7.87
C VAL A 667 -32.84 5.68 -7.86
N SER A 668 -33.36 6.04 -6.68
CA SER A 668 -34.34 7.12 -6.50
C SER A 668 -34.27 7.68 -5.07
N PRO A 669 -33.19 8.42 -4.71
CA PRO A 669 -33.02 8.94 -3.36
C PRO A 669 -34.16 9.88 -2.96
N GLY A 670 -34.65 9.77 -1.72
CA GLY A 670 -35.74 10.60 -1.21
C GLY A 670 -37.14 10.22 -1.71
N SER A 671 -37.32 9.06 -2.35
CA SER A 671 -38.60 8.64 -2.94
C SER A 671 -39.63 8.05 -1.95
N LEU A 672 -39.24 7.79 -0.70
CA LEU A 672 -40.16 7.31 0.33
C LEU A 672 -40.68 8.47 1.19
N THR A 673 -41.85 8.27 1.81
CA THR A 673 -42.38 9.25 2.75
C THR A 673 -41.50 9.31 4.02
N PRO A 674 -41.47 10.45 4.74
CA PRO A 674 -40.73 10.56 6.00
C PRO A 674 -41.08 9.46 7.01
N THR A 675 -42.36 9.08 7.11
CA THR A 675 -42.84 8.00 7.98
C THR A 675 -42.34 6.62 7.53
N GLU A 676 -42.30 6.33 6.22
CA GLU A 676 -41.69 5.09 5.69
C GLU A 676 -40.20 5.00 6.01
N TYR A 677 -39.46 6.11 5.94
CA TYR A 677 -38.05 6.15 6.33
C TYR A 677 -37.86 5.88 7.83
N LEU A 678 -38.71 6.43 8.69
CA LEU A 678 -38.66 6.16 10.13
C LEU A 678 -38.93 4.69 10.44
N HIS A 679 -39.93 4.10 9.78
CA HIS A 679 -40.24 2.69 9.92
C HIS A 679 -39.08 1.81 9.43
N LEU A 680 -38.45 2.15 8.29
CA LEU A 680 -37.25 1.46 7.81
C LEU A 680 -36.10 1.50 8.82
N VAL A 681 -35.86 2.65 9.44
CA VAL A 681 -34.83 2.78 10.49
C VAL A 681 -35.17 1.94 11.70
N ALA A 682 -36.42 1.94 12.17
CA ALA A 682 -36.87 1.07 13.27
C ALA A 682 -36.66 -0.42 12.95
N PHE A 683 -36.90 -0.83 11.70
CA PHE A 683 -36.64 -2.19 11.25
C PHE A 683 -35.14 -2.53 11.28
N ILE A 684 -34.29 -1.67 10.71
CA ILE A 684 -32.83 -1.88 10.71
C ILE A 684 -32.28 -1.92 12.14
N VAL A 685 -32.75 -1.05 13.02
CA VAL A 685 -32.39 -1.05 14.45
C VAL A 685 -32.77 -2.37 15.11
N LYS A 686 -33.98 -2.89 14.88
CA LYS A 686 -34.43 -4.18 15.41
C LYS A 686 -33.55 -5.34 14.95
N GLU A 687 -33.24 -5.40 13.66
CA GLU A 687 -32.39 -6.44 13.08
C GLU A 687 -30.93 -6.37 13.57
N ASN A 688 -30.55 -5.25 14.20
CA ASN A 688 -29.27 -5.04 14.86
C ASN A 688 -29.35 -5.15 16.39
N GLY A 689 -30.35 -5.85 16.94
CA GLY A 689 -30.44 -6.13 18.39
C GLY A 689 -31.19 -5.07 19.20
N GLY A 690 -31.79 -4.06 18.55
CA GLY A 690 -32.72 -3.14 19.20
C GLY A 690 -33.98 -3.87 19.70
N THR A 691 -34.44 -3.51 20.89
CA THR A 691 -35.68 -4.07 21.48
C THR A 691 -36.83 -3.07 21.33
N PRO A 692 -38.01 -3.47 20.82
CA PRO A 692 -39.14 -2.57 20.72
C PRO A 692 -39.63 -2.10 22.10
N GLY A 693 -39.90 -0.81 22.23
CA GLY A 693 -40.49 -0.16 23.40
C GLY A 693 -41.93 0.30 23.16
N THR A 694 -42.44 1.14 24.08
CA THR A 694 -43.80 1.72 23.98
C THR A 694 -43.84 3.05 23.23
N GLU A 695 -42.71 3.75 23.13
CA GLU A 695 -42.60 5.03 22.44
C GLU A 695 -42.09 4.86 21.00
N PRO A 696 -42.67 5.59 20.02
CA PRO A 696 -42.19 5.56 18.64
C PRO A 696 -40.90 6.37 18.46
N LEU A 697 -40.13 6.03 17.42
CA LEU A 697 -39.10 6.92 16.90
C LEU A 697 -39.76 8.27 16.55
N PRO A 698 -39.26 9.39 17.08
CA PRO A 698 -39.84 10.71 16.82
C PRO A 698 -39.64 11.10 15.35
N GLU A 699 -40.60 11.81 14.78
CA GLU A 699 -40.50 12.30 13.39
C GLU A 699 -39.52 13.48 13.21
N ASN A 700 -38.91 13.93 14.30
CA ASN A 700 -37.95 15.04 14.35
C ASN A 700 -36.50 14.53 14.32
N SER A 701 -35.75 14.86 13.26
CA SER A 701 -34.32 14.52 13.12
C SER A 701 -33.47 14.98 14.32
N GLN A 702 -33.81 16.10 14.98
CA GLN A 702 -33.08 16.56 16.16
C GLN A 702 -33.21 15.59 17.34
N ALA A 703 -34.42 15.07 17.58
CA ALA A 703 -34.66 14.09 18.65
C ALA A 703 -34.06 12.71 18.31
N LEU A 704 -34.01 12.33 17.03
CA LEU A 704 -33.31 11.12 16.58
C LEU A 704 -31.79 11.23 16.76
N ASN A 705 -31.23 12.44 16.64
CA ASN A 705 -29.81 12.69 16.84
C ASN A 705 -29.37 12.56 18.30
N GLU A 706 -30.31 12.61 19.24
CA GLU A 706 -30.06 12.39 20.66
C GLU A 706 -30.13 10.90 21.05
N MET A 707 -30.50 9.99 20.13
CA MET A 707 -30.63 8.55 20.39
C MET A 707 -29.44 7.77 19.82
N GLY A 708 -28.75 6.99 20.65
CA GLY A 708 -27.61 6.15 20.24
C GLY A 708 -28.01 4.70 19.99
N PHE A 709 -27.28 3.98 19.14
CA PHE A 709 -27.45 2.52 19.04
C PHE A 709 -27.00 1.88 20.35
N LYS A 710 -27.86 1.03 20.95
CA LYS A 710 -27.44 0.24 22.11
C LYS A 710 -26.36 -0.74 21.63
N GLN A 711 -25.12 -0.61 22.12
CA GLN A 711 -24.11 -1.66 21.92
C GLN A 711 -24.70 -2.98 22.44
N PRO A 712 -24.72 -4.08 21.66
CA PRO A 712 -25.01 -5.38 22.23
C PRO A 712 -23.99 -5.62 23.35
N ALA A 713 -24.47 -6.18 24.46
CA ALA A 713 -23.58 -6.65 25.51
C ALA A 713 -22.51 -7.53 24.85
N THR A 714 -21.26 -7.28 25.20
CA THR A 714 -20.10 -8.12 24.87
C THR A 714 -20.49 -9.59 24.99
N ASP A 715 -20.20 -10.39 23.96
CA ASP A 715 -20.41 -11.85 23.92
C ASP A 715 -19.56 -12.55 25.00
N THR A 716 -19.95 -12.42 26.27
CA THR A 716 -19.32 -13.07 27.41
C THR A 716 -20.32 -13.86 28.26
N GLU A 717 -21.59 -13.93 27.87
CA GLU A 717 -22.62 -14.69 28.60
C GLU A 717 -23.60 -15.43 27.66
N GLN A 718 -23.12 -16.40 26.89
CA GLN A 718 -23.97 -17.50 26.38
C GLN A 718 -23.21 -18.84 26.35
N THR A 719 -22.61 -19.22 27.47
CA THR A 719 -22.28 -20.62 27.80
C THR A 719 -22.94 -21.02 29.11
N THR A 720 -24.26 -20.89 29.21
CA THR A 720 -25.04 -21.71 30.13
C THR A 720 -26.52 -21.69 29.77
N GLN A 721 -27.14 -22.88 29.77
CA GLN A 721 -28.57 -23.20 29.63
C GLN A 721 -29.10 -23.27 28.18
N VAL A 722 -29.69 -24.35 27.66
CA VAL A 722 -30.30 -25.58 28.22
C VAL A 722 -30.42 -26.61 27.08
N LYS A 723 -30.22 -27.90 27.43
CA LYS A 723 -30.75 -29.18 26.91
C LYS A 723 -31.16 -29.34 25.44
#